data_AF-A0AB74BCX9-F1
#
_entry.id   AF-A0AB74BCX9-F1
#
_cell.length_a   1.000
_cell.length_b   1.000
_cell.length_c   1.000
_cell.angle_alpha   90.00
_cell.angle_beta   90.00
_cell.angle_gamma   90.00
#
_symmetry.space_group_name_H-M   'P 1'
#
loop_
_entity.id
_entity.type
_entity.pdbx_description
1 polymer ?
#
loop_
_entity_poly.entity_id
_entity_poly.type
_entity_poly.pdbx_seq_one_letter_code
_entity_poly.pdbx_strand_id
1 'polypeptide(L)'
;MLQYAGLLLAAGDDVQVNAILRNVQGQPMSAQTRKRFDDLLYRYRIRQADLLREGGDLAGAYDTLAPALAQRPDDIQAVSAFARMYTANGDSARAFELYKPLLQRQPNDPQVLLGAADAAVKAHDYGFAEKALSQFRKLERNDPQTLTEAARIYQSMGQTGAATELLRKAVAIEQSEKQRVMAAQAVPTSITSSNPFAAGGSRSLAAASAIPAPAQVSLSGGRALETSNALETSAPRDTAYPGQIAAQQPLSAARAQSVRGNPFMAATDRDQASSAQQALNRILEQRSGFVSQGLSVRSNNSEAGLSKLTVVETPLEINVPAGDNRVAVRVTPVSLNAGSVKSDASARFGGGTSGAAGSQSDKGVGLAVAFERPKEGLKADIGTTPMGFKYTTVAGGASVDRPLGDNPDLRYGLNVSRRPVTDSVTSFAGSTDERSGLSWGGVTANGGRGQISYDDQTIGGYGYGSWHKLVGNNVKSNTRGEVGGGVYWYLRNAEDSKLTAGLSLMGMSYDNDQSYFTYGHGGYFSPQSFYAIGVPVMWAQRTERFSYQVKSSVGVQHFKQDGAEFFPDDSTLQAASGQRYTGQSKTGIGYNLSAAGEYKLDSSLFMGANLGLDNARDYRQFSGALYLRYMFEDMTGPMALPVSPYRSPYSN
;
A
#
# COMPACT_ATOMS: atom_id res chain seq x y z
N MET A 1 26.49 31.69 -26.72
CA MET A 1 26.60 30.24 -26.99
C MET A 1 26.74 29.40 -25.72
N LEU A 2 27.74 29.57 -24.86
CA LEU A 2 27.90 28.73 -23.65
C LEU A 2 26.74 28.82 -22.63
N GLN A 3 26.14 30.01 -22.44
CA GLN A 3 24.94 30.16 -21.60
C GLN A 3 23.71 29.42 -22.17
N TYR A 4 23.58 29.45 -23.50
CA TYR A 4 22.52 28.73 -24.21
C TYR A 4 22.70 27.22 -24.09
N ALA A 5 23.93 26.71 -24.23
CA ALA A 5 24.24 25.31 -23.97
C ALA A 5 23.99 24.89 -22.51
N GLY A 6 24.17 25.80 -21.54
CA GLY A 6 23.77 25.55 -20.15
C GLY A 6 22.26 25.36 -19.98
N LEU A 7 21.43 26.10 -20.71
CA LEU A 7 19.98 25.92 -20.73
C LEU A 7 19.57 24.64 -21.44
N LEU A 8 20.21 24.30 -22.56
CA LEU A 8 19.98 23.03 -23.26
C LEU A 8 20.32 21.82 -22.40
N LEU A 9 21.41 21.89 -21.62
CA LEU A 9 21.79 20.84 -20.67
C LEU A 9 20.74 20.66 -19.56
N ALA A 10 20.15 21.76 -19.10
CA ALA A 10 19.06 21.72 -18.13
C ALA A 10 17.75 21.16 -18.74
N ALA A 11 17.49 21.44 -20.03
CA ALA A 11 16.36 20.91 -20.78
C ALA A 11 16.55 19.44 -21.23
N GLY A 12 17.75 18.90 -21.09
CA GLY A 12 18.10 17.52 -21.45
C GLY A 12 18.41 17.28 -22.93
N ASP A 13 18.69 18.33 -23.69
CA ASP A 13 19.15 18.20 -25.08
C ASP A 13 20.67 17.99 -25.13
N ASP A 14 21.09 16.80 -24.73
CA ASP A 14 22.51 16.43 -24.61
C ASP A 14 23.24 16.41 -25.97
N VAL A 15 22.51 16.17 -27.06
CA VAL A 15 23.04 16.12 -28.43
C VAL A 15 23.50 17.50 -28.88
N GLN A 16 22.66 18.53 -28.71
CA GLN A 16 23.03 19.89 -29.07
C GLN A 16 24.14 20.44 -28.16
N VAL A 17 24.12 20.10 -26.87
CA VAL A 17 25.18 20.50 -25.93
C VAL A 17 26.54 19.94 -26.36
N ASN A 18 26.62 18.66 -26.70
CA ASN A 18 27.86 18.03 -27.18
C ASN A 18 28.40 18.71 -28.45
N ALA A 19 27.52 19.01 -29.41
CA ALA A 19 27.91 19.72 -30.63
C ALA A 19 28.51 21.11 -30.34
N ILE A 20 27.89 21.87 -29.43
CA ILE A 20 28.40 23.18 -29.01
C ILE A 20 29.73 23.03 -28.27
N LEU A 21 29.86 22.06 -27.36
CA LEU A 21 31.10 21.83 -26.61
C LEU A 21 32.26 21.46 -27.55
N ARG A 22 32.06 20.57 -28.52
CA ARG A 22 33.10 20.19 -29.49
C ARG A 22 33.54 21.35 -30.38
N ASN A 23 32.60 22.17 -30.83
CA ASN A 23 32.90 23.34 -31.66
C ASN A 23 33.74 24.36 -30.87
N VAL A 24 33.35 24.64 -29.63
CA VAL A 24 34.01 25.63 -28.78
C VAL A 24 35.38 25.14 -28.29
N GLN A 25 35.58 23.83 -28.12
CA GLN A 25 36.85 23.24 -27.65
C GLN A 25 38.06 23.60 -28.53
N GLY A 26 37.85 23.78 -29.84
CA GLY A 26 38.91 24.07 -30.83
C GLY A 26 39.24 25.55 -31.03
N GLN A 27 38.52 26.47 -30.37
CA GLN A 27 38.70 27.91 -30.58
C GLN A 27 39.64 28.54 -29.52
N PRO A 28 40.35 29.63 -29.86
CA PRO A 28 41.07 30.42 -28.85
C PRO A 28 40.06 31.10 -27.91
N MET A 29 40.20 30.86 -26.60
CA MET A 29 39.25 31.34 -25.58
C MET A 29 39.95 32.25 -24.56
N SER A 30 39.27 33.32 -24.14
CA SER A 30 39.71 34.11 -22.98
C SER A 30 39.59 33.30 -21.68
N ALA A 31 40.37 33.64 -20.65
CA ALA A 31 40.40 32.91 -19.37
C ALA A 31 39.00 32.75 -18.73
N GLN A 32 38.17 33.80 -18.78
CA GLN A 32 36.80 33.76 -18.24
C GLN A 32 35.87 32.85 -19.07
N THR A 33 36.04 32.84 -20.39
CA THR A 33 35.27 31.96 -21.29
C THR A 33 35.69 30.51 -21.12
N ARG A 34 36.98 30.25 -20.91
CA ARG A 34 37.51 28.92 -20.62
C ARG A 34 36.96 28.37 -19.30
N LYS A 35 36.93 29.17 -18.23
CA LYS A 35 36.30 28.78 -16.97
C LYS A 35 34.81 28.41 -17.11
N ARG A 36 34.05 29.17 -17.91
CA ARG A 36 32.63 28.86 -18.20
C ARG A 36 32.48 27.58 -19.03
N PHE A 37 33.38 27.34 -19.98
CA PHE A 37 33.43 26.12 -20.76
C PHE A 37 33.74 24.91 -19.88
N ASP A 38 34.77 25.00 -19.03
CA ASP A 38 35.16 23.93 -18.11
C ASP A 38 34.02 23.60 -17.12
N ASP A 39 33.29 24.60 -16.63
CA ASP A 39 32.14 24.39 -15.75
C ASP A 39 30.94 23.74 -16.45
N LEU A 40 30.69 24.10 -17.71
CA LEU A 40 29.65 23.47 -18.51
C LEU A 40 30.03 22.02 -18.86
N LEU A 41 31.28 21.79 -19.27
CA LEU A 41 31.82 20.47 -19.57
C LEU A 41 31.80 19.56 -18.34
N TYR A 42 32.13 20.10 -17.17
CA TYR A 42 32.02 19.41 -15.89
C TYR A 42 30.59 18.91 -15.62
N ARG A 43 29.59 19.80 -15.70
CA ARG A 43 28.18 19.43 -15.51
C ARG A 43 27.68 18.44 -16.57
N TYR A 44 28.10 18.62 -17.82
CA TYR A 44 27.80 17.70 -18.90
C TYR A 44 28.36 16.30 -18.62
N ARG A 45 29.62 16.17 -18.19
CA ARG A 45 30.24 14.88 -17.85
C ARG A 45 29.50 14.14 -16.74
N ILE A 46 29.10 14.83 -15.68
CA ILE A 46 28.31 14.24 -14.59
C ILE A 46 26.99 13.67 -15.13
N ARG A 47 26.25 14.47 -15.91
CA ARG A 47 24.98 14.05 -16.50
C ARG A 47 25.15 12.84 -17.42
N GLN A 48 26.15 12.85 -18.30
CA GLN A 48 26.44 11.74 -19.21
C GLN A 48 26.82 10.46 -18.45
N ALA A 49 27.62 10.58 -17.39
CA ALA A 49 27.97 9.44 -16.53
C ALA A 49 26.74 8.86 -15.82
N ASP A 50 25.81 9.69 -15.33
CA ASP A 50 24.56 9.21 -14.74
C ASP A 50 23.67 8.48 -15.76
N LEU A 51 23.59 8.97 -17.01
CA LEU A 51 22.88 8.28 -18.10
C LEU A 51 23.51 6.93 -18.44
N LEU A 52 24.84 6.85 -18.50
CA LEU A 52 25.56 5.59 -18.75
C LEU A 52 25.35 4.58 -17.62
N ARG A 53 25.39 5.05 -16.37
CA ARG A 53 25.08 4.24 -15.19
C ARG A 53 23.65 3.67 -15.25
N GLU A 54 22.67 4.48 -15.65
CA GLU A 54 21.28 4.03 -15.79
C GLU A 54 21.09 3.06 -16.95
N GLY A 55 21.88 3.20 -18.01
CA GLY A 55 21.98 2.23 -19.10
C GLY A 55 22.74 0.94 -18.76
N GLY A 56 23.32 0.83 -17.55
CA GLY A 56 24.11 -0.32 -17.10
C GLY A 56 25.58 -0.33 -17.53
N ASP A 57 26.04 0.68 -18.28
CA ASP A 57 27.44 0.82 -18.68
C ASP A 57 28.24 1.56 -17.59
N LEU A 58 28.62 0.82 -16.55
CA LEU A 58 29.39 1.35 -15.44
C LEU A 58 30.83 1.71 -15.82
N ALA A 59 31.42 1.03 -16.81
CA ALA A 59 32.77 1.31 -17.28
C ALA A 59 32.81 2.66 -18.04
N GLY A 60 31.89 2.88 -18.97
CA GLY A 60 31.74 4.16 -19.66
C GLY A 60 31.39 5.30 -18.70
N ALA A 61 30.57 5.03 -17.68
CA ALA A 61 30.27 6.01 -16.64
C ALA A 61 31.54 6.42 -15.86
N TYR A 62 32.38 5.45 -15.47
CA TYR A 62 33.64 5.70 -14.78
C TYR A 62 34.59 6.56 -15.61
N ASP A 63 34.82 6.18 -16.88
CA ASP A 63 35.74 6.89 -17.79
C ASP A 63 35.29 8.33 -18.05
N THR A 64 33.96 8.55 -18.11
CA THR A 64 33.38 9.88 -18.29
C THR A 64 33.52 10.74 -17.03
N LEU A 65 33.42 10.13 -15.85
CA LEU A 65 33.37 10.84 -14.56
C LEU A 65 34.75 11.08 -13.94
N ALA A 66 35.73 10.18 -14.13
CA ALA A 66 37.07 10.27 -13.54
C ALA A 66 37.78 11.61 -13.79
N PRO A 67 37.75 12.19 -15.00
CA PRO A 67 38.32 13.51 -15.24
C PRO A 67 37.60 14.64 -14.48
N ALA A 68 36.30 14.51 -14.22
CA ALA A 68 35.52 15.51 -13.50
C ALA A 68 35.89 15.53 -12.01
N LEU A 69 36.07 14.36 -11.39
CA LEU A 69 36.54 14.25 -10.00
C LEU A 69 38.01 14.69 -9.86
N ALA A 70 38.88 14.35 -10.82
CA ALA A 70 40.28 14.80 -10.80
C ALA A 70 40.40 16.33 -10.89
N GLN A 71 39.51 16.98 -11.66
CA GLN A 71 39.46 18.43 -11.78
C GLN A 71 38.89 19.11 -10.53
N ARG A 72 37.93 18.47 -9.86
CA ARG A 72 37.25 18.99 -8.66
C ARG A 72 37.08 17.91 -7.59
N PRO A 73 38.15 17.52 -6.87
CA PRO A 73 38.09 16.41 -5.91
C PRO A 73 37.23 16.71 -4.68
N ASP A 74 36.97 17.99 -4.41
CA ASP A 74 36.18 18.47 -3.27
C ASP A 74 34.75 18.87 -3.65
N ASP A 75 34.31 18.62 -4.89
CA ASP A 75 32.97 18.99 -5.34
C ASP A 75 31.96 17.88 -5.01
N ILE A 76 30.90 18.27 -4.29
CA ILE A 76 29.85 17.38 -3.79
C ILE A 76 29.18 16.63 -4.94
N GLN A 77 28.96 17.27 -6.09
CA GLN A 77 28.24 16.66 -7.21
C GLN A 77 29.08 15.56 -7.88
N ALA A 78 30.39 15.77 -8.05
CA ALA A 78 31.28 14.74 -8.59
C ALA A 78 31.39 13.54 -7.65
N VAL A 79 31.59 13.78 -6.34
CA VAL A 79 31.65 12.72 -5.34
C VAL A 79 30.34 11.95 -5.26
N SER A 80 29.20 12.66 -5.29
CA SER A 80 27.87 12.02 -5.26
C SER A 80 27.60 11.17 -6.49
N ALA A 81 27.99 11.64 -7.68
CA ALA A 81 27.86 10.87 -8.91
C ALA A 81 28.73 9.59 -8.88
N PHE A 82 29.96 9.69 -8.36
CA PHE A 82 30.83 8.53 -8.18
C PHE A 82 30.27 7.55 -7.15
N ALA A 83 29.75 8.05 -6.03
CA ALA A 83 29.11 7.22 -5.01
C ALA A 83 27.87 6.50 -5.55
N ARG A 84 27.03 7.17 -6.36
CA ARG A 84 25.89 6.53 -7.04
C ARG A 84 26.35 5.42 -8.01
N MET A 85 27.44 5.63 -8.75
CA MET A 85 28.03 4.62 -9.63
C MET A 85 28.55 3.41 -8.86
N TYR A 86 29.32 3.60 -7.78
CA TYR A 86 29.80 2.50 -6.93
C TYR A 86 28.64 1.74 -6.26
N THR A 87 27.61 2.45 -5.83
CA THR A 87 26.38 1.82 -5.32
C THR A 87 25.72 0.94 -6.38
N ALA A 88 25.60 1.42 -7.62
CA ALA A 88 25.02 0.66 -8.72
C ALA A 88 25.85 -0.59 -9.07
N ASN A 89 27.16 -0.55 -8.82
CA ASN A 89 28.07 -1.69 -8.93
C ASN A 89 27.98 -2.67 -7.72
N GLY A 90 27.13 -2.39 -6.73
CA GLY A 90 27.03 -3.17 -5.49
C GLY A 90 28.13 -2.89 -4.45
N ASP A 91 29.05 -1.96 -4.72
CA ASP A 91 30.14 -1.59 -3.81
C ASP A 91 29.77 -0.35 -2.98
N SER A 92 28.74 -0.50 -2.15
CA SER A 92 28.24 0.57 -1.28
C SER A 92 29.29 1.04 -0.25
N ALA A 93 30.24 0.16 0.11
CA ALA A 93 31.33 0.50 1.03
C ALA A 93 32.24 1.57 0.42
N ARG A 94 32.70 1.38 -0.83
CA ARG A 94 33.49 2.42 -1.53
C ARG A 94 32.69 3.69 -1.76
N ALA A 95 31.41 3.58 -2.07
CA ALA A 95 30.53 4.74 -2.21
C ALA A 95 30.55 5.60 -0.94
N PHE A 96 30.50 4.97 0.23
CA PHE A 96 30.57 5.67 1.52
C PHE A 96 31.96 6.25 1.81
N GLU A 97 33.05 5.52 1.50
CA GLU A 97 34.43 6.01 1.68
C GLU A 97 34.68 7.34 0.94
N LEU A 98 34.08 7.53 -0.23
CA LEU A 98 34.22 8.75 -1.03
C LEU A 98 33.69 10.00 -0.32
N TYR A 99 32.72 9.87 0.59
CA TYR A 99 32.17 11.01 1.34
C TYR A 99 33.01 11.40 2.56
N LYS A 100 33.91 10.53 3.06
CA LYS A 100 34.69 10.82 4.27
C LYS A 100 35.55 12.09 4.17
N PRO A 101 36.27 12.38 3.06
CA PRO A 101 37.03 13.62 2.93
C PRO A 101 36.13 14.86 2.94
N LEU A 102 34.95 14.77 2.31
CA LEU A 102 33.98 15.86 2.30
C LEU A 102 33.42 16.12 3.70
N LEU A 103 33.11 15.09 4.47
CA LEU A 103 32.63 15.22 5.85
C LEU A 103 33.67 15.85 6.79
N GLN A 104 34.97 15.58 6.57
CA GLN A 104 36.03 16.21 7.36
C GLN A 104 36.17 17.71 7.11
N ARG A 105 35.98 18.13 5.84
CA ARG A 105 36.13 19.53 5.44
C ARG A 105 34.86 20.34 5.61
N GLN A 106 33.70 19.73 5.37
CA GLN A 106 32.38 20.35 5.38
C GLN A 106 31.42 19.55 6.28
N PRO A 107 31.70 19.45 7.59
CA PRO A 107 30.92 18.60 8.50
C PRO A 107 29.45 19.03 8.64
N ASN A 108 29.13 20.28 8.34
CA ASN A 108 27.80 20.86 8.49
C ASN A 108 27.14 21.21 7.15
N ASP A 109 27.66 20.70 6.02
CA ASP A 109 26.99 20.88 4.74
C ASP A 109 25.82 19.85 4.61
N PRO A 110 24.59 20.31 4.36
CA PRO A 110 23.43 19.42 4.27
C PRO A 110 23.52 18.38 3.14
N GLN A 111 24.04 18.75 1.97
CA GLN A 111 24.12 17.83 0.84
C GLN A 111 25.18 16.75 1.08
N VAL A 112 26.30 17.11 1.73
CA VAL A 112 27.31 16.14 2.15
C VAL A 112 26.74 15.16 3.20
N LEU A 113 26.03 15.68 4.21
CA LEU A 113 25.43 14.84 5.24
C LEU A 113 24.38 13.87 4.68
N LEU A 114 23.52 14.34 3.76
CA LEU A 114 22.49 13.51 3.12
C LEU A 114 23.08 12.48 2.17
N GLY A 115 24.03 12.87 1.33
CA GLY A 115 24.73 11.95 0.42
C GLY A 115 25.51 10.87 1.17
N ALA A 116 26.20 11.25 2.25
CA ALA A 116 26.89 10.30 3.11
C ALA A 116 25.92 9.36 3.86
N ALA A 117 24.78 9.89 4.34
CA ALA A 117 23.76 9.09 5.00
C ALA A 117 23.13 8.07 4.04
N ASP A 118 22.75 8.46 2.81
CA ASP A 118 22.23 7.53 1.79
C ASP A 118 23.24 6.42 1.46
N ALA A 119 24.51 6.79 1.23
CA ALA A 119 25.58 5.83 0.99
C ALA A 119 25.79 4.88 2.19
N ALA A 120 25.75 5.40 3.42
CA ALA A 120 25.85 4.59 4.64
C ALA A 120 24.68 3.61 4.78
N VAL A 121 23.44 4.03 4.50
CA VAL A 121 22.27 3.15 4.49
C VAL A 121 22.44 1.99 3.50
N LYS A 122 22.92 2.29 2.29
CA LYS A 122 23.21 1.29 1.25
C LYS A 122 24.38 0.38 1.60
N ALA A 123 25.31 0.87 2.43
CA ALA A 123 26.39 0.07 3.00
C ALA A 123 25.97 -0.69 4.28
N HIS A 124 24.69 -0.62 4.65
CA HIS A 124 24.11 -1.19 5.88
C HIS A 124 24.70 -0.62 7.20
N ASP A 125 25.39 0.52 7.15
CA ASP A 125 25.81 1.27 8.33
C ASP A 125 24.71 2.25 8.77
N TYR A 126 23.65 1.68 9.33
CA TYR A 126 22.52 2.45 9.86
C TYR A 126 22.92 3.36 11.04
N GLY A 127 24.00 3.02 11.76
CA GLY A 127 24.47 3.80 12.90
C GLY A 127 25.11 5.11 12.45
N PHE A 128 25.91 5.08 11.38
CA PHE A 128 26.44 6.30 10.79
C PHE A 128 25.33 7.14 10.13
N ALA A 129 24.44 6.50 9.37
CA ALA A 129 23.33 7.19 8.71
C ALA A 129 22.46 7.97 9.71
N GLU A 130 22.12 7.36 10.85
CA GLU A 130 21.35 8.01 11.92
C GLU A 130 22.11 9.22 12.51
N LYS A 131 23.41 9.09 12.75
CA LYS A 131 24.25 10.20 13.23
C LYS A 131 24.26 11.36 12.23
N ALA A 132 24.50 11.08 10.95
CA ALA A 132 24.54 12.09 9.89
C ALA A 132 23.18 12.82 9.74
N LEU A 133 22.06 12.08 9.75
CA LEU A 133 20.72 12.67 9.69
C LEU A 133 20.36 13.45 10.96
N SER A 134 20.81 13.00 12.13
CA SER A 134 20.62 13.74 13.39
C SER A 134 21.39 15.06 13.38
N GLN A 135 22.59 15.08 12.79
CA GLN A 135 23.37 16.29 12.59
C GLN A 135 22.70 17.22 11.58
N PHE A 136 22.20 16.69 10.46
CA PHE A 136 21.40 17.46 9.49
C PHE A 136 20.21 18.16 10.15
N ARG A 137 19.47 17.45 11.02
CA ARG A 137 18.33 18.02 11.77
C ARG A 137 18.71 19.18 12.68
N LYS A 138 19.93 19.17 13.26
CA LYS A 138 20.43 20.26 14.12
C LYS A 138 20.75 21.54 13.35
N LEU A 139 20.92 21.46 12.03
CA LEU A 139 21.20 22.63 11.21
C LEU A 139 19.95 23.52 11.01
N GLU A 140 18.75 23.03 11.36
CA GLU A 140 17.45 23.73 11.25
C GLU A 140 17.20 24.41 9.89
N ARG A 141 17.79 23.85 8.82
CA ARG A 141 17.65 24.39 7.48
C ARG A 141 16.31 23.94 6.88
N ASN A 142 15.43 24.91 6.65
CA ASN A 142 14.05 24.70 6.20
C ASN A 142 13.92 24.73 4.66
N ASP A 143 14.77 23.98 3.94
CA ASP A 143 14.62 23.83 2.50
C ASP A 143 13.79 22.57 2.17
N PRO A 144 12.66 22.67 1.44
CA PRO A 144 11.78 21.53 1.18
C PRO A 144 12.46 20.34 0.49
N GLN A 145 13.41 20.59 -0.42
CA GLN A 145 14.09 19.54 -1.17
C GLN A 145 14.96 18.68 -0.24
N THR A 146 15.82 19.32 0.55
CA THR A 146 16.68 18.61 1.51
C THR A 146 15.88 17.89 2.61
N LEU A 147 14.76 18.45 3.07
CA LEU A 147 13.85 17.79 4.01
C LEU A 147 13.20 16.54 3.41
N THR A 148 12.80 16.61 2.14
CA THR A 148 12.21 15.47 1.40
C THR A 148 13.23 14.36 1.17
N GLU A 149 14.48 14.72 0.85
CA GLU A 149 15.58 13.77 0.69
C GLU A 149 15.93 13.09 2.02
N ALA A 150 16.07 13.85 3.12
CA ALA A 150 16.26 13.30 4.45
C ALA A 150 15.14 12.32 4.83
N ALA A 151 13.88 12.67 4.53
CA ALA A 151 12.75 11.79 4.78
C ALA A 151 12.83 10.50 3.97
N ARG A 152 13.26 10.54 2.70
CA ARG A 152 13.49 9.35 1.87
C ARG A 152 14.56 8.43 2.47
N ILE A 153 15.64 8.99 3.01
CA ILE A 153 16.69 8.20 3.66
C ILE A 153 16.13 7.55 4.93
N TYR A 154 15.40 8.30 5.76
CA TYR A 154 14.69 7.72 6.92
C TYR A 154 13.69 6.62 6.52
N GLN A 155 12.98 6.77 5.39
CA GLN A 155 12.11 5.71 4.86
C GLN A 155 12.91 4.45 4.50
N SER A 156 14.06 4.58 3.82
CA SER A 156 14.92 3.42 3.51
C SER A 156 15.49 2.72 4.75
N MET A 157 15.64 3.46 5.86
CA MET A 157 15.98 2.90 7.17
C MET A 157 14.78 2.25 7.87
N GLY A 158 13.56 2.38 7.34
CA GLY A 158 12.30 1.96 7.95
C GLY A 158 11.82 2.88 9.08
N GLN A 159 12.44 4.04 9.27
CA GLN A 159 12.10 5.06 10.26
C GLN A 159 11.05 6.03 9.71
N THR A 160 9.90 5.48 9.37
CA THR A 160 8.77 6.19 8.79
C THR A 160 8.20 7.28 9.71
N GLY A 161 8.38 7.14 11.03
CA GLY A 161 8.11 8.18 12.04
C GLY A 161 8.80 9.50 11.74
N ALA A 162 10.14 9.46 11.71
CA ALA A 162 10.97 10.63 11.44
C ALA A 162 10.72 11.19 10.04
N ALA A 163 10.54 10.32 9.04
CA ALA A 163 10.22 10.74 7.68
C ALA A 163 8.91 11.54 7.59
N THR A 164 7.87 11.13 8.33
CA THR A 164 6.58 11.86 8.34
C THR A 164 6.75 13.28 8.88
N GLU A 165 7.53 13.44 9.96
CA GLU A 165 7.77 14.75 10.58
C GLU A 165 8.46 15.72 9.60
N LEU A 166 9.49 15.24 8.90
CA LEU A 166 10.23 16.03 7.92
C LEU A 166 9.38 16.38 6.71
N LEU A 167 8.59 15.45 6.19
CA LEU A 167 7.70 15.70 5.05
C LEU A 167 6.59 16.68 5.40
N ARG A 168 6.02 16.62 6.61
CA ARG A 168 5.04 17.64 7.07
C ARG A 168 5.65 19.04 7.08
N LYS A 169 6.90 19.16 7.55
CA LYS A 169 7.63 20.44 7.51
C LYS A 169 7.86 20.92 6.07
N ALA A 170 8.35 20.04 5.20
CA ALA A 170 8.59 20.36 3.78
C ALA A 170 7.31 20.85 3.09
N VAL A 171 6.21 20.10 3.23
CA VAL A 171 4.90 20.45 2.68
C VAL A 171 4.39 21.79 3.21
N ALA A 172 4.51 22.05 4.51
CA ALA A 172 4.05 23.31 5.10
C ALA A 172 4.80 24.52 4.51
N ILE A 173 6.10 24.39 4.29
CA ILE A 173 6.93 25.43 3.67
C ILE A 173 6.50 25.66 2.22
N GLU A 174 6.41 24.60 1.42
CA GLU A 174 5.99 24.68 0.01
C GLU A 174 4.59 25.29 -0.14
N GLN A 175 3.64 24.91 0.73
CA GLN A 175 2.30 25.47 0.72
C GLN A 175 2.31 26.96 1.08
N SER A 176 3.10 27.37 2.07
CA SER A 176 3.24 28.78 2.45
C SER A 176 3.86 29.63 1.34
N GLU A 177 4.85 29.09 0.63
CA GLU A 177 5.47 29.73 -0.54
C GLU A 177 4.49 29.85 -1.70
N LYS A 178 3.75 28.76 -2.00
CA LYS A 178 2.70 28.76 -3.02
C LYS A 178 1.62 29.81 -2.71
N GLN A 179 1.17 29.90 -1.46
CA GLN A 179 0.20 30.91 -1.02
C GLN A 179 0.76 32.33 -1.15
N ARG A 180 2.03 32.56 -0.80
CA ARG A 180 2.69 33.87 -0.99
C ARG A 180 2.78 34.27 -2.46
N VAL A 181 3.15 33.34 -3.34
CA VAL A 181 3.24 33.60 -4.79
C VAL A 181 1.85 33.86 -5.37
N MET A 182 0.83 33.08 -4.97
CA MET A 182 -0.56 33.31 -5.37
C MET A 182 -1.08 34.66 -4.85
N ALA A 183 -0.79 35.03 -3.60
CA ALA A 183 -1.17 36.33 -3.04
C ALA A 183 -0.47 37.49 -3.74
N ALA A 184 0.81 37.34 -4.11
CA ALA A 184 1.54 38.34 -4.88
C ALA A 184 1.01 38.49 -6.33
N GLN A 185 0.48 37.42 -6.91
CA GLN A 185 -0.16 37.43 -8.24
C GLN A 185 -1.62 37.92 -8.19
N ALA A 186 -2.29 37.82 -7.04
CA ALA A 186 -3.67 38.28 -6.84
C ALA A 186 -3.78 39.77 -6.47
N VAL A 187 -2.66 40.50 -6.36
CA VAL A 187 -2.69 41.96 -6.22
C VAL A 187 -3.21 42.56 -7.54
N PRO A 188 -4.36 43.26 -7.56
CA PRO A 188 -4.83 43.93 -8.77
C PRO A 188 -3.79 44.95 -9.24
N THR A 189 -3.42 44.91 -10.50
CA THR A 189 -2.45 45.81 -11.15
C THR A 189 -2.90 47.27 -11.26
N SER A 190 -3.85 47.72 -10.45
CA SER A 190 -4.10 49.15 -10.21
C SER A 190 -3.12 49.69 -9.16
N ILE A 191 -1.83 49.66 -9.48
CA ILE A 191 -0.82 50.41 -8.73
C ILE A 191 -1.01 51.88 -9.12
N THR A 192 -1.80 52.64 -8.36
CA THR A 192 -1.76 54.11 -8.43
C THR A 192 -0.51 54.59 -7.70
N SER A 193 0.68 54.28 -8.22
CA SER A 193 1.90 54.95 -7.77
C SER A 193 1.92 56.33 -8.41
N SER A 194 1.52 57.35 -7.66
CA SER A 194 1.69 58.75 -8.06
C SER A 194 3.19 59.06 -8.10
N ASN A 195 3.74 59.31 -9.29
CA ASN A 195 5.10 59.81 -9.45
C ASN A 195 5.21 61.22 -8.82
N PRO A 196 5.96 61.42 -7.72
CA PRO A 196 6.03 62.70 -7.02
C PRO A 196 6.74 63.81 -7.83
N PHE A 197 7.32 63.47 -8.99
CA PHE A 197 7.95 64.41 -9.92
C PHE A 197 7.07 64.72 -11.15
N ALA A 198 5.84 64.20 -11.22
CA ALA A 198 4.90 64.54 -12.28
C ALA A 198 4.19 65.85 -11.95
N ALA A 199 4.61 66.95 -12.57
CA ALA A 199 3.92 68.23 -12.46
C ALA A 199 2.51 68.14 -13.08
N GLY A 200 1.49 68.11 -12.22
CA GLY A 200 0.09 68.39 -12.57
C GLY A 200 -0.53 67.48 -13.64
N GLY A 201 -0.94 66.28 -13.27
CA GLY A 201 -1.85 65.48 -14.08
C GLY A 201 -1.74 63.97 -13.83
N SER A 202 -2.84 63.36 -13.40
CA SER A 202 -2.99 61.91 -13.24
C SER A 202 -2.83 61.20 -14.58
N ARG A 203 -1.61 60.78 -14.94
CA ARG A 203 -1.40 59.89 -16.09
C ARG A 203 -1.70 58.46 -15.67
N SER A 204 -2.70 57.86 -16.29
CA SER A 204 -2.93 56.42 -16.26
C SER A 204 -1.69 55.68 -16.77
N LEU A 205 -1.18 54.72 -16.00
CA LEU A 205 -0.04 53.85 -16.32
C LEU A 205 -0.35 52.80 -17.41
N ALA A 206 -1.34 53.04 -18.28
CA ALA A 206 -1.72 52.14 -19.37
C ALA A 206 -0.61 51.90 -20.43
N ALA A 207 0.55 52.54 -20.28
CA ALA A 207 1.71 52.37 -21.15
C ALA A 207 2.89 51.59 -20.50
N ALA A 208 2.69 50.94 -19.35
CA ALA A 208 3.77 50.21 -18.65
C ALA A 208 4.28 48.94 -19.38
N SER A 209 3.65 48.54 -20.49
CA SER A 209 4.02 47.35 -21.28
C SER A 209 4.97 47.64 -22.45
N ALA A 210 5.26 48.91 -22.74
CA ALA A 210 6.17 49.29 -23.82
C ALA A 210 7.60 49.41 -23.29
N ILE A 211 8.55 48.71 -23.92
CA ILE A 211 9.98 48.92 -23.67
C ILE A 211 10.30 50.37 -24.04
N PRO A 212 10.76 51.22 -23.09
CA PRO A 212 11.08 52.61 -23.41
C PRO A 212 12.24 52.65 -24.40
N ALA A 213 12.16 53.58 -25.37
CA ALA A 213 13.25 53.83 -26.29
C ALA A 213 14.53 54.18 -25.51
N PRO A 214 15.72 53.78 -26.01
CA PRO A 214 16.99 54.09 -25.34
C PRO A 214 17.10 55.60 -25.09
N ALA A 215 17.45 55.97 -23.86
CA ALA A 215 17.41 57.36 -23.37
C ALA A 215 18.16 58.37 -24.26
N GLN A 216 19.13 57.89 -25.04
CA GLN A 216 19.90 58.64 -26.02
C GLN A 216 19.03 59.24 -27.15
N VAL A 217 17.91 58.61 -27.52
CA VAL A 217 16.96 59.11 -28.53
C VAL A 217 16.11 60.25 -27.96
N SER A 218 15.73 60.18 -26.68
CA SER A 218 14.95 61.21 -26.00
C SER A 218 15.76 62.46 -25.64
N LEU A 219 17.09 62.35 -25.59
CA LEU A 219 18.00 63.43 -25.21
C LEU A 219 18.64 64.16 -26.42
N SER A 220 18.43 63.68 -27.64
CA SER A 220 19.09 64.21 -28.87
C SER A 220 18.18 65.02 -29.80
N GLY A 221 16.90 65.25 -29.44
CA GLY A 221 15.93 65.97 -30.27
C GLY A 221 15.95 67.48 -30.07
N GLY A 222 16.92 68.18 -30.68
CA GLY A 222 16.94 69.64 -30.70
C GLY A 222 17.69 70.22 -31.89
N ARG A 223 17.02 70.37 -33.04
CA ARG A 223 17.08 71.58 -33.90
C ARG A 223 16.20 71.50 -35.16
N ALA A 224 15.43 72.58 -35.33
CA ALA A 224 15.12 73.31 -36.55
C ALA A 224 13.81 73.05 -37.34
N LEU A 225 12.89 73.99 -37.09
CA LEU A 225 12.25 74.92 -38.04
C LEU A 225 11.00 74.51 -38.86
N GLU A 226 9.96 75.30 -38.55
CA GLU A 226 8.68 75.63 -39.18
C GLU A 226 8.70 75.80 -40.71
N THR A 227 7.61 75.42 -41.41
CA THR A 227 6.57 76.37 -41.90
C THR A 227 5.53 75.74 -42.86
N SER A 228 4.28 76.21 -42.67
CA SER A 228 3.16 76.42 -43.62
C SER A 228 2.37 75.28 -44.30
N ASN A 229 1.10 75.18 -43.87
CA ASN A 229 -0.17 75.21 -44.63
C ASN A 229 -0.27 74.61 -46.05
N ALA A 230 -1.22 73.67 -46.26
CA ALA A 230 -2.53 73.92 -46.91
C ALA A 230 -3.16 72.67 -47.61
N LEU A 231 -4.45 72.46 -47.31
CA LEU A 231 -5.57 71.88 -48.10
C LEU A 231 -5.54 70.48 -48.75
N GLU A 232 -6.58 69.72 -48.37
CA GLU A 232 -7.50 68.84 -49.13
C GLU A 232 -7.05 68.20 -50.46
N THR A 233 -7.27 66.89 -50.64
CA THR A 233 -8.37 66.32 -51.46
C THR A 233 -8.21 64.79 -51.75
N SER A 234 -9.37 64.11 -51.70
CA SER A 234 -9.84 62.90 -52.40
C SER A 234 -8.88 61.92 -53.12
N ALA A 235 -9.17 60.62 -52.91
CA ALA A 235 -8.87 59.45 -53.77
C ALA A 235 -9.40 59.62 -55.23
N PRO A 236 -9.28 58.66 -56.19
CA PRO A 236 -8.74 57.28 -56.15
C PRO A 236 -7.92 56.85 -57.40
N ARG A 237 -7.48 55.58 -57.49
CA ARG A 237 -7.58 54.77 -58.75
C ARG A 237 -7.21 53.28 -58.60
N ASP A 238 -8.10 52.47 -59.15
CA ASP A 238 -8.03 51.03 -59.46
C ASP A 238 -7.15 50.67 -60.67
N THR A 239 -6.80 49.37 -60.77
CA THR A 239 -6.85 48.39 -61.92
C THR A 239 -5.63 47.44 -61.94
N ALA A 240 -5.77 46.16 -61.53
CA ALA A 240 -6.16 44.92 -62.28
C ALA A 240 -5.00 44.23 -63.09
N TYR A 241 -4.34 43.17 -62.58
CA TYR A 241 -4.51 41.69 -62.80
C TYR A 241 -3.61 41.09 -63.94
N PRO A 242 -3.41 39.75 -64.15
CA PRO A 242 -3.13 38.55 -63.29
C PRO A 242 -1.91 37.66 -63.73
N GLY A 243 -1.45 36.75 -62.85
CA GLY A 243 -1.32 35.29 -63.15
C GLY A 243 0.05 34.64 -63.46
N GLN A 244 0.53 33.73 -62.59
CA GLN A 244 0.82 32.31 -62.89
C GLN A 244 1.24 31.50 -61.64
N ILE A 245 0.93 30.20 -61.69
CA ILE A 245 0.87 29.20 -60.59
C ILE A 245 2.06 28.23 -60.68
N ALA A 246 2.61 27.79 -59.53
CA ALA A 246 3.14 26.46 -59.19
C ALA A 246 4.08 26.56 -57.97
N ALA A 247 4.33 25.61 -57.07
CA ALA A 247 3.68 24.39 -56.59
C ALA A 247 4.55 23.94 -55.38
N GLN A 248 3.89 23.40 -54.33
CA GLN A 248 4.37 22.38 -53.38
C GLN A 248 5.55 22.71 -52.42
N GLN A 249 5.24 22.78 -51.13
CA GLN A 249 6.16 22.44 -50.03
C GLN A 249 5.54 21.33 -49.15
N PRO A 250 6.32 20.33 -48.71
CA PRO A 250 5.81 19.19 -47.97
C PRO A 250 5.70 19.43 -46.45
N LEU A 251 4.81 18.60 -45.90
CA LEU A 251 4.36 18.43 -44.53
C LEU A 251 5.47 18.23 -43.47
N SER A 252 5.27 18.82 -42.30
CA SER A 252 5.72 18.25 -41.02
C SER A 252 4.79 18.59 -39.84
N ALA A 253 4.44 17.51 -39.13
CA ALA A 253 4.03 17.39 -37.72
C ALA A 253 2.71 18.02 -37.20
N ALA A 254 1.69 17.15 -37.17
CA ALA A 254 0.80 16.87 -36.04
C ALA A 254 0.20 18.06 -35.24
N ARG A 255 -1.01 18.42 -35.67
CA ARG A 255 -2.03 19.16 -34.90
C ARG A 255 -2.42 18.36 -33.65
N ALA A 256 -2.11 18.87 -32.47
CA ALA A 256 -2.82 18.51 -31.24
C ALA A 256 -4.25 19.06 -31.36
N GLN A 257 -5.22 18.16 -31.57
CA GLN A 257 -6.63 18.49 -31.52
C GLN A 257 -7.01 18.79 -30.06
N SER A 258 -7.44 20.02 -29.82
CA SER A 258 -8.13 20.43 -28.61
C SER A 258 -9.46 19.68 -28.51
N VAL A 259 -9.47 18.61 -27.72
CA VAL A 259 -10.71 17.98 -27.26
C VAL A 259 -11.43 19.01 -26.40
N ARG A 260 -12.65 19.38 -26.83
CA ARG A 260 -13.59 20.17 -26.01
C ARG A 260 -13.75 19.48 -24.66
N GLY A 261 -13.26 20.15 -23.61
CA GLY A 261 -13.32 19.66 -22.24
C GLY A 261 -14.77 19.46 -21.79
N ASN A 262 -15.04 18.28 -21.24
CA ASN A 262 -16.28 17.90 -20.59
C ASN A 262 -16.42 18.70 -19.27
N PRO A 263 -17.51 19.46 -19.04
CA PRO A 263 -17.64 20.34 -17.86
C PRO A 263 -17.91 19.59 -16.54
N PHE A 264 -17.92 18.25 -16.54
CA PHE A 264 -18.06 17.41 -15.35
C PHE A 264 -16.76 16.76 -14.88
N MET A 265 -15.62 17.03 -15.53
CA MET A 265 -14.32 16.73 -14.94
C MET A 265 -13.87 17.92 -14.11
N ALA A 266 -14.03 17.83 -12.80
CA ALA A 266 -13.15 18.58 -11.91
C ALA A 266 -11.72 18.18 -12.29
N ALA A 267 -10.97 19.08 -12.91
CA ALA A 267 -9.54 18.92 -13.08
C ALA A 267 -8.98 18.66 -11.69
N THR A 268 -8.65 17.41 -11.42
CA THR A 268 -8.27 16.95 -10.09
C THR A 268 -7.01 17.69 -9.67
N ASP A 269 -7.04 18.33 -8.49
CA ASP A 269 -5.88 18.92 -7.79
C ASP A 269 -4.69 17.95 -7.63
N ARG A 270 -4.85 16.68 -8.00
CA ARG A 270 -3.82 15.63 -8.03
C ARG A 270 -2.62 15.97 -8.90
N ASP A 271 -2.78 16.72 -9.99
CA ASP A 271 -1.67 17.10 -10.90
C ASP A 271 -0.83 18.29 -10.40
N GLN A 272 -1.12 18.83 -9.21
CA GLN A 272 -0.33 19.92 -8.59
C GLN A 272 0.30 19.56 -7.23
N ALA A 273 0.19 18.31 -6.76
CA ALA A 273 0.81 17.89 -5.50
C ALA A 273 2.33 17.79 -5.65
N SER A 274 3.10 18.43 -4.77
CA SER A 274 4.55 18.34 -4.76
C SER A 274 5.03 16.90 -4.51
N SER A 275 6.28 16.58 -4.89
CA SER A 275 6.87 15.28 -4.58
C SER A 275 6.90 14.98 -3.08
N ALA A 276 7.07 16.02 -2.24
CA ALA A 276 6.98 15.93 -0.79
C ALA A 276 5.58 15.53 -0.33
N GLN A 277 4.52 16.15 -0.88
CA GLN A 277 3.14 15.81 -0.57
C GLN A 277 2.80 14.37 -0.97
N GLN A 278 3.23 13.92 -2.14
CA GLN A 278 3.00 12.54 -2.59
C GLN A 278 3.74 11.52 -1.72
N ALA A 279 4.96 11.83 -1.29
CA ALA A 279 5.70 11.00 -0.33
C ALA A 279 4.99 10.98 1.04
N LEU A 280 4.50 12.13 1.51
CA LEU A 280 3.76 12.23 2.77
C LEU A 280 2.49 11.39 2.73
N ASN A 281 1.67 11.53 1.68
CA ASN A 281 0.42 10.80 1.52
C ASN A 281 0.64 9.28 1.58
N ARG A 282 1.69 8.77 0.92
CA ARG A 282 2.04 7.34 0.97
C ARG A 282 2.40 6.87 2.38
N ILE A 283 3.13 7.68 3.16
CA ILE A 283 3.44 7.32 4.55
C ILE A 283 2.18 7.39 5.41
N LEU A 284 1.36 8.43 5.25
CA LEU A 284 0.12 8.58 6.01
C LEU A 284 -0.83 7.41 5.72
N GLU A 285 -0.96 6.97 4.48
CA GLU A 285 -1.74 5.77 4.13
C GLU A 285 -1.28 4.51 4.87
N GLN A 286 0.03 4.35 5.08
CA GLN A 286 0.59 3.19 5.78
C GLN A 286 0.52 3.31 7.31
N ARG A 287 0.72 4.52 7.84
CA ARG A 287 0.87 4.77 9.29
C ARG A 287 -0.38 5.30 9.98
N SER A 288 -1.36 5.80 9.22
CA SER A 288 -2.53 6.45 9.80
C SER A 288 -3.22 5.49 10.77
N GLY A 289 -3.41 6.00 11.99
CA GLY A 289 -4.23 5.33 12.98
C GLY A 289 -5.67 5.28 12.49
N PHE A 290 -6.41 4.28 12.91
CA PHE A 290 -7.81 4.16 12.54
C PHE A 290 -8.64 3.57 13.67
N VAL A 291 -9.93 3.87 13.62
CA VAL A 291 -10.96 3.18 14.40
C VAL A 291 -11.91 2.50 13.42
N SER A 292 -12.19 1.21 13.62
CA SER A 292 -13.16 0.46 12.84
C SER A 292 -14.23 -0.13 13.74
N GLN A 293 -15.50 0.06 13.37
CA GLN A 293 -16.65 -0.61 13.98
C GLN A 293 -17.30 -1.50 12.93
N GLY A 294 -17.40 -2.79 13.21
CA GLY A 294 -18.03 -3.78 12.35
C GLY A 294 -19.29 -4.38 12.95
N LEU A 295 -20.10 -4.97 12.07
CA LEU A 295 -21.17 -5.92 12.36
C LEU A 295 -20.98 -7.10 11.40
N SER A 296 -20.85 -8.30 11.91
CA SER A 296 -20.72 -9.54 11.15
C SER A 296 -21.79 -10.52 11.57
N VAL A 297 -22.46 -11.12 10.59
CA VAL A 297 -23.45 -12.18 10.79
C VAL A 297 -23.07 -13.37 9.93
N ARG A 298 -23.00 -14.54 10.54
CA ARG A 298 -22.78 -15.82 9.85
C ARG A 298 -23.86 -16.80 10.27
N SER A 299 -24.46 -17.50 9.32
CA SER A 299 -25.47 -18.52 9.61
C SER A 299 -25.36 -19.70 8.65
N ASN A 300 -25.65 -20.90 9.14
CA ASN A 300 -25.74 -22.11 8.34
C ASN A 300 -27.14 -22.73 8.42
N ASN A 301 -27.42 -23.66 7.50
CA ASN A 301 -28.71 -24.37 7.42
C ASN A 301 -28.69 -25.77 8.05
N SER A 302 -27.79 -25.99 9.01
CA SER A 302 -27.60 -27.29 9.66
C SER A 302 -28.68 -27.59 10.73
N GLU A 303 -28.49 -28.65 11.52
CA GLU A 303 -29.50 -29.17 12.45
C GLU A 303 -29.62 -28.34 13.75
N ALA A 304 -30.84 -27.91 14.09
CA ALA A 304 -31.11 -27.06 15.26
C ALA A 304 -30.76 -27.75 16.58
N GLY A 305 -30.14 -27.01 17.49
CA GLY A 305 -29.64 -27.49 18.78
C GLY A 305 -28.30 -28.25 18.69
N LEU A 306 -27.83 -28.56 17.48
CA LEU A 306 -26.56 -29.25 17.23
C LEU A 306 -25.62 -28.36 16.40
N SER A 307 -25.49 -28.66 15.10
CA SER A 307 -24.57 -28.01 14.17
C SER A 307 -25.10 -26.73 13.54
N LYS A 308 -26.40 -26.42 13.71
CA LYS A 308 -26.94 -25.13 13.32
C LYS A 308 -26.24 -24.04 14.12
N LEU A 309 -25.80 -22.99 13.47
CA LEU A 309 -25.14 -21.88 14.14
C LEU A 309 -25.51 -20.57 13.45
N THR A 310 -25.99 -19.62 14.24
CA THR A 310 -26.01 -18.20 13.91
C THR A 310 -25.05 -17.48 14.84
N VAL A 311 -24.06 -16.81 14.26
CA VAL A 311 -23.07 -15.98 14.97
C VAL A 311 -23.33 -14.52 14.61
N VAL A 312 -23.41 -13.68 15.63
CA VAL A 312 -23.43 -12.22 15.48
C VAL A 312 -22.23 -11.66 16.24
N GLU A 313 -21.41 -10.86 15.56
CA GLU A 313 -20.22 -10.23 16.14
C GLU A 313 -20.24 -8.73 15.84
N THR A 314 -19.87 -7.91 16.82
CA THR A 314 -19.77 -6.44 16.65
C THR A 314 -18.36 -5.92 16.95
N PRO A 315 -17.34 -6.31 16.17
CA PRO A 315 -15.96 -6.01 16.48
C PRO A 315 -15.64 -4.50 16.39
N LEU A 316 -15.02 -3.97 17.43
CA LEU A 316 -14.40 -2.65 17.49
C LEU A 316 -12.88 -2.82 17.49
N GLU A 317 -12.18 -2.14 16.58
CA GLU A 317 -10.71 -2.08 16.55
C GLU A 317 -10.24 -0.64 16.59
N ILE A 318 -9.32 -0.35 17.52
CA ILE A 318 -8.57 0.89 17.57
C ILE A 318 -7.13 0.53 17.26
N ASN A 319 -6.64 0.99 16.11
CA ASN A 319 -5.29 0.72 15.64
C ASN A 319 -4.50 2.02 15.57
N VAL A 320 -3.35 2.07 16.24
CA VAL A 320 -2.52 3.26 16.34
C VAL A 320 -1.06 2.95 16.02
N PRO A 321 -0.34 3.88 15.37
CA PRO A 321 1.11 3.78 15.24
C PRO A 321 1.79 3.97 16.60
N ALA A 322 2.79 3.14 16.89
CA ALA A 322 3.67 3.23 18.06
C ALA A 322 5.13 3.19 17.58
N GLY A 323 5.71 4.37 17.36
CA GLY A 323 6.98 4.51 16.62
C GLY A 323 6.79 4.10 15.15
N ASP A 324 7.59 3.14 14.69
CA ASP A 324 7.47 2.52 13.36
C ASP A 324 6.62 1.23 13.37
N ASN A 325 6.10 0.86 14.53
CA ASN A 325 5.25 -0.32 14.72
C ASN A 325 3.79 0.10 14.81
N ARG A 326 2.89 -0.89 14.84
CA ARG A 326 1.46 -0.66 15.10
C ARG A 326 1.02 -1.47 16.31
N VAL A 327 0.14 -0.87 17.11
CA VAL A 327 -0.58 -1.54 18.20
C VAL A 327 -2.06 -1.42 17.91
N ALA A 328 -2.81 -2.50 18.09
CA ALA A 328 -4.26 -2.48 18.00
C ALA A 328 -4.90 -3.07 19.26
N VAL A 329 -5.99 -2.45 19.71
CA VAL A 329 -6.87 -2.99 20.74
C VAL A 329 -8.18 -3.38 20.08
N ARG A 330 -8.66 -4.58 20.40
CA ARG A 330 -9.89 -5.14 19.84
C ARG A 330 -10.86 -5.54 20.94
N VAL A 331 -12.11 -5.12 20.78
CA VAL A 331 -13.23 -5.50 21.63
C VAL A 331 -14.31 -6.09 20.74
N THR A 332 -14.68 -7.35 20.96
CA THR A 332 -15.61 -8.07 20.08
C THR A 332 -16.71 -8.73 20.91
N PRO A 333 -17.86 -8.06 21.10
CA PRO A 333 -19.07 -8.72 21.55
C PRO A 333 -19.49 -9.79 20.54
N VAL A 334 -19.82 -10.98 21.06
CA VAL A 334 -20.23 -12.14 20.28
C VAL A 334 -21.51 -12.72 20.87
N SER A 335 -22.45 -13.07 20.01
CA SER A 335 -23.62 -13.87 20.34
C SER A 335 -23.70 -15.09 19.42
N LEU A 336 -23.91 -16.26 20.03
CA LEU A 336 -24.07 -17.54 19.36
C LEU A 336 -25.47 -18.07 19.64
N ASN A 337 -26.12 -18.63 18.61
CA ASN A 337 -27.40 -19.29 18.75
C ASN A 337 -27.49 -20.50 17.80
N ALA A 338 -27.72 -21.68 18.36
CA ALA A 338 -27.96 -22.92 17.62
C ALA A 338 -29.44 -23.38 17.69
N GLY A 339 -30.26 -22.74 18.53
CA GLY A 339 -31.63 -23.15 18.83
C GLY A 339 -31.71 -24.27 19.87
N SER A 340 -32.89 -24.89 20.01
CA SER A 340 -33.12 -25.97 20.96
C SER A 340 -32.92 -27.34 20.34
N VAL A 341 -32.40 -28.27 21.14
CA VAL A 341 -32.29 -29.68 20.76
C VAL A 341 -33.69 -30.25 20.60
N LYS A 342 -34.00 -30.75 19.40
CA LYS A 342 -35.29 -31.38 19.09
C LYS A 342 -35.37 -32.79 19.66
N SER A 343 -36.60 -33.32 19.80
CA SER A 343 -36.85 -34.66 20.37
C SER A 343 -36.19 -35.80 19.59
N ASP A 344 -36.08 -35.68 18.27
CA ASP A 344 -35.38 -36.62 17.37
C ASP A 344 -33.85 -36.50 17.42
N ALA A 345 -33.34 -35.38 17.94
CA ALA A 345 -31.92 -35.10 18.12
C ALA A 345 -31.43 -35.36 19.56
N SER A 346 -32.32 -35.51 20.54
CA SER A 346 -31.96 -35.51 21.97
C SER A 346 -30.99 -36.64 22.35
N ALA A 347 -31.10 -37.80 21.70
CA ALA A 347 -30.23 -38.94 21.91
C ALA A 347 -28.82 -38.75 21.32
N ARG A 348 -28.63 -37.79 20.40
CA ARG A 348 -27.35 -37.44 19.77
C ARG A 348 -26.67 -36.24 20.44
N PHE A 349 -27.16 -35.83 21.61
CA PHE A 349 -26.64 -34.68 22.34
C PHE A 349 -26.34 -35.02 23.81
N GLY A 350 -25.23 -34.48 24.34
CA GLY A 350 -24.88 -34.58 25.75
C GLY A 350 -24.75 -36.03 26.21
N GLY A 351 -25.44 -36.37 27.30
CA GLY A 351 -25.48 -37.73 27.86
C GLY A 351 -26.27 -38.75 27.04
N GLY A 352 -26.79 -38.39 25.86
CA GLY A 352 -27.42 -39.32 24.92
C GLY A 352 -28.78 -39.87 25.35
N THR A 353 -29.44 -39.25 26.33
CA THR A 353 -30.76 -39.67 26.82
C THR A 353 -31.90 -39.09 25.96
N SER A 354 -33.16 -39.39 26.26
CA SER A 354 -34.32 -38.69 25.68
C SER A 354 -34.73 -37.47 26.52
N GLY A 355 -35.47 -36.52 25.94
CA GLY A 355 -36.02 -35.36 26.64
C GLY A 355 -35.42 -34.01 26.21
N ALA A 356 -35.89 -32.93 26.83
CA ALA A 356 -35.44 -31.57 26.49
C ALA A 356 -34.04 -31.31 27.05
N ALA A 357 -33.04 -31.23 26.17
CA ALA A 357 -31.64 -30.97 26.53
C ALA A 357 -31.28 -29.47 26.61
N GLY A 358 -32.29 -28.60 26.61
CA GLY A 358 -32.13 -27.14 26.64
C GLY A 358 -31.87 -26.49 25.27
N SER A 359 -31.80 -25.16 25.29
CA SER A 359 -31.40 -24.35 24.13
C SER A 359 -29.90 -24.09 24.14
N GLN A 360 -29.26 -24.22 22.98
CA GLN A 360 -27.82 -24.01 22.83
C GLN A 360 -27.56 -22.61 22.30
N SER A 361 -27.11 -21.72 23.19
CA SER A 361 -26.75 -20.33 22.87
C SER A 361 -25.75 -19.81 23.90
N ASP A 362 -24.92 -18.86 23.49
CA ASP A 362 -23.98 -18.23 24.40
C ASP A 362 -23.69 -16.78 23.96
N LYS A 363 -23.22 -15.94 24.88
CA LYS A 363 -22.85 -14.56 24.61
C LYS A 363 -21.69 -14.11 25.47
N GLY A 364 -20.82 -13.29 24.91
CA GLY A 364 -19.68 -12.77 25.65
C GLY A 364 -18.96 -11.64 24.94
N VAL A 365 -17.90 -11.14 25.57
CA VAL A 365 -17.05 -10.08 25.00
C VAL A 365 -15.62 -10.56 24.92
N GLY A 366 -15.12 -10.61 23.69
CA GLY A 366 -13.73 -10.89 23.35
C GLY A 366 -12.84 -9.67 23.50
N LEU A 367 -11.66 -9.84 24.10
CA LEU A 367 -10.64 -8.80 24.19
C LEU A 367 -9.34 -9.29 23.56
N ALA A 368 -8.67 -8.43 22.79
CA ALA A 368 -7.34 -8.74 22.27
C ALA A 368 -6.48 -7.47 22.10
N VAL A 369 -5.18 -7.66 22.22
CA VAL A 369 -4.16 -6.69 21.82
C VAL A 369 -3.34 -7.31 20.70
N ALA A 370 -3.10 -6.54 19.64
CA ALA A 370 -2.25 -6.94 18.53
C ALA A 370 -1.10 -5.96 18.35
N PHE A 371 0.00 -6.47 17.83
CA PHE A 371 1.23 -5.76 17.55
C PHE A 371 1.75 -6.14 16.17
N GLU A 372 2.18 -5.16 15.39
CA GLU A 372 2.73 -5.37 14.05
C GLU A 372 4.03 -4.58 13.91
N ARG A 373 5.05 -5.23 13.35
CA ARG A 373 6.31 -4.63 12.90
C ARG A 373 6.40 -4.76 11.38
N PRO A 374 5.87 -3.78 10.62
CA PRO A 374 5.78 -3.87 9.17
C PRO A 374 7.13 -4.12 8.49
N LYS A 375 8.20 -3.47 8.97
CA LYS A 375 9.57 -3.63 8.44
C LYS A 375 10.07 -5.08 8.49
N GLU A 376 9.66 -5.83 9.50
CA GLU A 376 10.09 -7.21 9.73
C GLU A 376 9.06 -8.23 9.22
N GLY A 377 7.91 -7.77 8.75
CA GLY A 377 6.79 -8.64 8.38
C GLY A 377 6.19 -9.39 9.58
N LEU A 378 6.47 -8.93 10.82
CA LEU A 378 6.06 -9.62 12.04
C LEU A 378 4.72 -9.11 12.53
N LYS A 379 3.84 -10.03 12.90
CA LYS A 379 2.56 -9.77 13.56
C LYS A 379 2.43 -10.67 14.77
N ALA A 380 1.87 -10.15 15.85
CA ALA A 380 1.55 -10.93 17.03
C ALA A 380 0.23 -10.42 17.62
N ASP A 381 -0.53 -11.31 18.23
CA ASP A 381 -1.71 -10.94 19.00
C ASP A 381 -1.92 -11.89 20.16
N ILE A 382 -2.53 -11.36 21.22
CA ILE A 382 -2.95 -12.11 22.39
C ILE A 382 -4.29 -11.55 22.86
N GLY A 383 -5.18 -12.45 23.24
CA GLY A 383 -6.52 -12.12 23.69
C GLY A 383 -7.21 -13.31 24.33
N THR A 384 -8.52 -13.22 24.44
CA THR A 384 -9.36 -14.28 24.97
C THR A 384 -10.39 -14.71 23.96
N THR A 385 -10.97 -15.90 24.11
CA THR A 385 -12.33 -16.15 23.60
C THR A 385 -13.33 -15.27 24.38
N PRO A 386 -14.55 -15.05 23.85
CA PRO A 386 -15.50 -14.15 24.49
C PRO A 386 -15.77 -14.48 25.96
N MET A 387 -15.46 -13.53 26.85
CA MET A 387 -15.74 -13.65 28.28
C MET A 387 -17.26 -13.61 28.49
N GLY A 388 -17.78 -14.65 29.14
CA GLY A 388 -19.22 -14.91 29.24
C GLY A 388 -19.59 -16.27 28.64
N PHE A 389 -18.78 -16.76 27.71
CA PHE A 389 -18.90 -18.13 27.23
C PHE A 389 -18.70 -19.15 28.35
N LYS A 390 -19.35 -20.32 28.21
CA LYS A 390 -19.21 -21.46 29.11
C LYS A 390 -17.73 -21.77 29.42
N TYR A 391 -16.89 -21.83 28.38
CA TYR A 391 -15.45 -21.93 28.52
C TYR A 391 -14.74 -20.74 27.87
N THR A 392 -14.22 -19.86 28.71
CA THR A 392 -13.35 -18.76 28.29
C THR A 392 -11.89 -19.18 28.37
N THR A 393 -11.09 -18.90 27.33
CA THR A 393 -9.67 -19.26 27.29
C THR A 393 -8.82 -18.21 26.58
N VAL A 394 -7.52 -18.21 26.83
CA VAL A 394 -6.57 -17.35 26.13
C VAL A 394 -6.35 -17.87 24.71
N ALA A 395 -6.29 -16.95 23.75
CA ALA A 395 -6.02 -17.20 22.33
C ALA A 395 -5.01 -16.17 21.81
N GLY A 396 -4.32 -16.49 20.73
CA GLY A 396 -3.32 -15.60 20.16
C GLY A 396 -2.43 -16.29 19.15
N GLY A 397 -1.45 -15.56 18.63
CA GLY A 397 -0.47 -16.12 17.73
C GLY A 397 0.60 -15.13 17.35
N ALA A 398 1.61 -15.65 16.64
CA ALA A 398 2.64 -14.86 16.00
C ALA A 398 2.82 -15.33 14.56
N SER A 399 3.10 -14.40 13.65
CA SER A 399 3.43 -14.70 12.27
C SER A 399 4.54 -13.82 11.74
N VAL A 400 5.28 -14.35 10.79
CA VAL A 400 6.24 -13.63 9.95
C VAL A 400 5.88 -13.87 8.48
N ASP A 401 5.94 -12.82 7.66
CA ASP A 401 5.82 -12.93 6.20
C ASP A 401 6.89 -12.05 5.54
N ARG A 402 7.80 -12.67 4.77
CA ARG A 402 8.94 -11.97 4.17
C ARG A 402 9.32 -12.54 2.80
N PRO A 403 9.98 -11.73 1.95
CA PRO A 403 10.71 -12.26 0.79
C PRO A 403 11.74 -13.32 1.22
N LEU A 404 11.94 -14.32 0.38
CA LEU A 404 12.93 -15.37 0.56
C LEU A 404 14.22 -14.97 -0.18
N GLY A 405 15.27 -14.65 0.57
CA GLY A 405 16.49 -14.08 0.01
C GLY A 405 16.25 -12.69 -0.58
N ASP A 406 16.95 -12.37 -1.67
CA ASP A 406 16.84 -11.08 -2.36
C ASP A 406 15.75 -11.06 -3.45
N ASN A 407 14.99 -12.15 -3.61
CA ASN A 407 13.93 -12.24 -4.62
C ASN A 407 12.57 -11.75 -4.04
N PRO A 408 12.06 -10.58 -4.47
CA PRO A 408 10.80 -10.04 -3.97
C PRO A 408 9.56 -10.86 -4.39
N ASP A 409 9.65 -11.60 -5.48
CA ASP A 409 8.55 -12.40 -6.04
C ASP A 409 8.35 -13.70 -5.27
N LEU A 410 9.40 -14.18 -4.58
CA LEU A 410 9.35 -15.38 -3.75
C LEU A 410 9.22 -14.99 -2.27
N ARG A 411 8.13 -15.38 -1.62
CA ARG A 411 7.85 -15.08 -0.22
C ARG A 411 7.63 -16.34 0.60
N TYR A 412 8.00 -16.29 1.86
CA TYR A 412 7.64 -17.31 2.85
C TYR A 412 6.84 -16.69 3.99
N GLY A 413 5.94 -17.48 4.55
CA GLY A 413 5.17 -17.11 5.73
C GLY A 413 5.17 -18.23 6.76
N LEU A 414 5.37 -17.89 8.03
CA LEU A 414 5.23 -18.83 9.15
C LEU A 414 4.25 -18.24 10.15
N ASN A 415 3.35 -19.08 10.66
CA ASN A 415 2.42 -18.74 11.73
C ASN A 415 2.44 -19.82 12.80
N VAL A 416 2.41 -19.41 14.06
CA VAL A 416 2.11 -20.26 15.21
C VAL A 416 0.98 -19.62 15.99
N SER A 417 -0.03 -20.39 16.35
CA SER A 417 -1.21 -19.83 17.01
C SER A 417 -1.99 -20.84 17.85
N ARG A 418 -2.77 -20.28 18.77
CA ARG A 418 -3.86 -20.90 19.50
C ARG A 418 -5.13 -20.15 19.12
N ARG A 419 -6.02 -20.78 18.36
CA ARG A 419 -7.29 -20.20 17.88
C ARG A 419 -8.48 -21.05 18.29
N PRO A 420 -9.64 -20.45 18.60
CA PRO A 420 -10.86 -21.22 18.86
C PRO A 420 -11.39 -21.89 17.59
N VAL A 421 -12.02 -23.04 17.75
CA VAL A 421 -12.76 -23.73 16.68
C VAL A 421 -14.20 -23.20 16.67
N THR A 422 -14.61 -22.56 15.58
CA THR A 422 -15.85 -21.76 15.54
C THR A 422 -16.99 -22.42 14.75
N ASP A 423 -16.94 -23.74 14.55
CA ASP A 423 -17.91 -24.50 13.75
C ASP A 423 -19.29 -24.62 14.43
N SER A 424 -19.37 -24.69 15.76
CA SER A 424 -20.62 -24.81 16.53
C SER A 424 -20.56 -24.09 17.88
N VAL A 425 -21.71 -24.02 18.59
CA VAL A 425 -21.75 -23.54 19.98
C VAL A 425 -20.85 -24.40 20.87
N THR A 426 -20.92 -25.73 20.72
CA THR A 426 -20.09 -26.69 21.46
C THR A 426 -18.60 -26.46 21.20
N SER A 427 -18.18 -26.30 19.94
CA SER A 427 -16.77 -26.11 19.62
C SER A 427 -16.26 -24.73 20.07
N PHE A 428 -17.07 -23.67 19.97
CA PHE A 428 -16.61 -22.31 20.22
C PHE A 428 -16.72 -21.88 21.69
N ALA A 429 -17.91 -22.04 22.28
CA ALA A 429 -18.21 -21.61 23.64
C ALA A 429 -18.23 -22.77 24.63
N GLY A 430 -18.68 -23.94 24.19
CA GLY A 430 -19.06 -25.06 25.04
C GLY A 430 -20.57 -25.20 25.15
N SER A 431 -21.00 -26.41 25.51
CA SER A 431 -22.42 -26.77 25.67
C SER A 431 -22.66 -27.38 27.05
N THR A 432 -23.91 -27.31 27.49
CA THR A 432 -24.39 -28.02 28.68
C THR A 432 -25.65 -28.81 28.32
N ASP A 433 -25.70 -30.06 28.77
CA ASP A 433 -26.91 -30.87 28.72
C ASP A 433 -27.68 -30.71 30.04
N GLU A 434 -28.80 -29.99 29.98
CA GLU A 434 -29.62 -29.67 31.16
C GLU A 434 -30.18 -30.91 31.88
N ARG A 435 -30.28 -32.05 31.20
CA ARG A 435 -30.83 -33.29 31.79
C ARG A 435 -29.81 -34.01 32.67
N SER A 436 -28.54 -34.00 32.24
CA SER A 436 -27.45 -34.74 32.88
C SER A 436 -26.51 -33.84 33.68
N GLY A 437 -26.54 -32.52 33.44
CA GLY A 437 -25.60 -31.55 33.99
C GLY A 437 -24.22 -31.57 33.33
N LEU A 438 -23.99 -32.47 32.36
CA LEU A 438 -22.71 -32.61 31.67
C LEU A 438 -22.41 -31.36 30.84
N SER A 439 -21.17 -30.90 30.90
CA SER A 439 -20.68 -29.73 30.16
C SER A 439 -19.36 -30.05 29.47
N TRP A 440 -19.23 -29.65 28.20
CA TRP A 440 -18.03 -29.95 27.40
C TRP A 440 -17.89 -28.96 26.23
N GLY A 441 -16.73 -28.96 25.56
CA GLY A 441 -16.47 -28.14 24.38
C GLY A 441 -15.43 -27.05 24.62
N GLY A 442 -15.58 -25.90 23.96
CA GLY A 442 -14.61 -24.80 24.02
C GLY A 442 -13.25 -25.23 23.47
N VAL A 443 -13.24 -25.71 22.24
CA VAL A 443 -12.09 -26.34 21.58
C VAL A 443 -11.16 -25.29 21.00
N THR A 444 -9.86 -25.47 21.19
CA THR A 444 -8.81 -24.67 20.55
C THR A 444 -7.95 -25.52 19.63
N ALA A 445 -7.61 -24.96 18.46
CA ALA A 445 -6.58 -25.47 17.58
C ALA A 445 -5.24 -24.79 17.91
N ASN A 446 -4.25 -25.58 18.28
CA ASN A 446 -2.94 -25.13 18.76
C ASN A 446 -1.87 -25.70 17.83
N GLY A 447 -1.18 -24.85 17.09
CA GLY A 447 -0.26 -25.35 16.08
C GLY A 447 0.36 -24.27 15.23
N GLY A 448 0.80 -24.66 14.04
CA GLY A 448 1.42 -23.75 13.11
C GLY A 448 1.12 -24.06 11.65
N ARG A 449 1.42 -23.07 10.82
CA ARG A 449 1.27 -23.12 9.37
C ARG A 449 2.50 -22.49 8.73
N GLY A 450 3.07 -23.19 7.76
CA GLY A 450 4.10 -22.68 6.86
C GLY A 450 3.53 -22.49 5.47
N GLN A 451 3.95 -21.45 4.77
CA GLN A 451 3.61 -21.20 3.38
C GLN A 451 4.82 -20.67 2.59
N ILE A 452 4.84 -20.99 1.30
CA ILE A 452 5.73 -20.39 0.32
C ILE A 452 4.89 -19.96 -0.88
N SER A 453 5.20 -18.82 -1.46
CA SER A 453 4.50 -18.31 -2.64
C SER A 453 5.47 -17.63 -3.60
N TYR A 454 5.22 -17.80 -4.88
CA TYR A 454 5.89 -17.11 -5.98
C TYR A 454 4.83 -16.31 -6.75
N ASP A 455 5.08 -15.05 -7.06
CA ASP A 455 4.20 -14.22 -7.90
C ASP A 455 5.04 -13.19 -8.66
N ASP A 456 5.19 -13.36 -9.98
CA ASP A 456 5.92 -12.46 -10.87
C ASP A 456 5.02 -11.45 -11.59
N GLN A 457 3.78 -11.28 -11.10
CA GLN A 457 2.73 -10.42 -11.67
C GLN A 457 2.15 -10.90 -13.02
N THR A 458 2.57 -12.06 -13.52
CA THR A 458 2.01 -12.74 -14.71
C THR A 458 1.40 -14.09 -14.33
N ILE A 459 2.16 -14.87 -13.55
CA ILE A 459 1.75 -16.14 -12.96
C ILE A 459 2.13 -16.14 -11.48
N GLY A 460 1.24 -16.70 -10.67
CA GLY A 460 1.49 -16.93 -9.26
C GLY A 460 1.27 -18.38 -8.88
N GLY A 461 2.00 -18.81 -7.87
CA GLY A 461 1.89 -20.13 -7.27
C GLY A 461 2.08 -20.05 -5.76
N TYR A 462 1.39 -20.92 -5.02
CA TYR A 462 1.57 -21.02 -3.58
C TYR A 462 1.43 -22.44 -3.11
N GLY A 463 2.12 -22.75 -2.00
CA GLY A 463 2.02 -24.01 -1.28
C GLY A 463 2.04 -23.74 0.22
N TYR A 464 1.31 -24.55 0.97
CA TYR A 464 1.29 -24.46 2.43
C TYR A 464 1.07 -25.81 3.09
N GLY A 465 1.52 -25.91 4.34
CA GLY A 465 1.28 -27.02 5.23
C GLY A 465 0.93 -26.52 6.63
N SER A 466 0.01 -27.19 7.31
CA SER A 466 -0.39 -26.85 8.68
C SER A 466 -0.51 -28.10 9.55
N TRP A 467 -0.18 -27.95 10.83
CA TRP A 467 -0.34 -29.00 11.82
C TRP A 467 -0.84 -28.38 13.12
N HIS A 468 -1.97 -28.85 13.61
CA HIS A 468 -2.61 -28.38 14.84
C HIS A 468 -3.03 -29.53 15.74
N LYS A 469 -2.84 -29.36 17.06
CA LYS A 469 -3.48 -30.19 18.08
C LYS A 469 -4.74 -29.48 18.58
N LEU A 470 -5.85 -30.20 18.58
CA LEU A 470 -7.15 -29.74 19.02
C LEU A 470 -7.44 -30.27 20.42
N VAL A 471 -7.69 -29.36 21.35
CA VAL A 471 -7.99 -29.69 22.75
C VAL A 471 -9.19 -28.88 23.22
N GLY A 472 -10.04 -29.47 24.05
CA GLY A 472 -11.20 -28.83 24.65
C GLY A 472 -11.42 -29.32 26.08
N ASN A 473 -12.52 -28.88 26.69
CA ASN A 473 -12.92 -29.29 28.03
C ASN A 473 -13.83 -30.50 27.90
N ASN A 474 -13.44 -31.64 28.48
CA ASN A 474 -14.21 -32.89 28.39
C ASN A 474 -14.48 -33.31 26.93
N VAL A 475 -13.48 -33.10 26.08
CA VAL A 475 -13.48 -33.45 24.66
C VAL A 475 -12.22 -34.26 24.39
N LYS A 476 -12.39 -35.39 23.70
CA LYS A 476 -11.25 -36.20 23.26
C LYS A 476 -10.34 -35.37 22.36
N SER A 477 -9.04 -35.34 22.69
CA SER A 477 -8.09 -34.58 21.89
C SER A 477 -7.99 -35.10 20.46
N ASN A 478 -7.73 -34.21 19.52
CA ASN A 478 -7.60 -34.54 18.10
C ASN A 478 -6.36 -33.87 17.52
N THR A 479 -5.91 -34.34 16.37
CA THR A 479 -4.80 -33.76 15.62
C THR A 479 -5.26 -33.51 14.21
N ARG A 480 -4.89 -32.37 13.63
CA ARG A 480 -5.21 -31.98 12.26
C ARG A 480 -3.95 -31.69 11.47
N GLY A 481 -3.81 -32.36 10.33
CA GLY A 481 -2.83 -32.03 9.30
C GLY A 481 -3.52 -31.48 8.06
N GLU A 482 -2.98 -30.41 7.48
CA GLU A 482 -3.46 -29.83 6.22
C GLU A 482 -2.28 -29.59 5.29
N VAL A 483 -2.51 -29.81 3.99
CA VAL A 483 -1.58 -29.46 2.93
C VAL A 483 -2.39 -28.91 1.76
N GLY A 484 -1.89 -27.87 1.11
CA GLY A 484 -2.57 -27.32 -0.05
C GLY A 484 -1.66 -26.45 -0.89
N GLY A 485 -2.13 -26.13 -2.08
CA GLY A 485 -1.43 -25.27 -2.99
C GLY A 485 -2.28 -24.91 -4.19
N GLY A 486 -1.76 -24.02 -5.01
CA GLY A 486 -2.42 -23.62 -6.23
C GLY A 486 -1.52 -22.82 -7.15
N VAL A 487 -1.95 -22.73 -8.40
CA VAL A 487 -1.34 -21.89 -9.44
C VAL A 487 -2.43 -21.01 -10.03
N TYR A 488 -2.10 -19.78 -10.39
CA TYR A 488 -3.04 -18.83 -10.98
C TYR A 488 -2.34 -17.92 -11.98
N TRP A 489 -3.10 -17.46 -12.96
CA TRP A 489 -2.65 -16.55 -14.01
C TRP A 489 -3.38 -15.22 -13.90
N TYR A 490 -2.67 -14.13 -14.17
CA TYR A 490 -3.28 -12.83 -14.35
C TYR A 490 -3.85 -12.70 -15.76
N LEU A 491 -5.17 -12.85 -15.89
CA LEU A 491 -5.90 -12.56 -17.12
C LEU A 491 -5.99 -11.05 -17.39
N ARG A 492 -5.91 -10.26 -16.32
CA ARG A 492 -5.72 -8.81 -16.35
C ARG A 492 -4.92 -8.39 -15.12
N ASN A 493 -3.88 -7.59 -15.32
CA ASN A 493 -3.11 -6.98 -14.24
C ASN A 493 -2.82 -5.52 -14.59
N ALA A 494 -3.82 -4.67 -14.36
CA ALA A 494 -3.74 -3.24 -14.56
C ALA A 494 -3.66 -2.53 -13.19
N GLU A 495 -3.29 -1.26 -13.20
CA GLU A 495 -3.20 -0.44 -12.00
C GLU A 495 -4.54 -0.34 -11.23
N ASP A 496 -5.67 -0.41 -11.93
CA ASP A 496 -7.02 -0.26 -11.39
C ASP A 496 -7.83 -1.56 -11.41
N SER A 497 -7.33 -2.64 -12.00
CA SER A 497 -8.08 -3.88 -12.21
C SER A 497 -7.19 -5.11 -12.24
N LYS A 498 -7.53 -6.11 -11.42
CA LYS A 498 -6.89 -7.42 -11.38
C LYS A 498 -7.92 -8.52 -11.61
N LEU A 499 -7.66 -9.40 -12.57
CA LEU A 499 -8.45 -10.60 -12.83
C LEU A 499 -7.51 -11.79 -12.85
N THR A 500 -7.74 -12.75 -11.97
CA THR A 500 -7.00 -14.01 -11.93
C THR A 500 -7.93 -15.21 -12.06
N ALA A 501 -7.41 -16.27 -12.68
CA ALA A 501 -8.02 -17.59 -12.70
C ALA A 501 -6.94 -18.62 -12.40
N GLY A 502 -7.29 -19.71 -11.72
CA GLY A 502 -6.29 -20.70 -11.30
C GLY A 502 -6.84 -22.09 -11.04
N LEU A 503 -5.96 -22.94 -10.54
CA LEU A 503 -6.24 -24.27 -10.03
C LEU A 503 -5.75 -24.35 -8.58
N SER A 504 -6.60 -24.82 -7.68
CA SER A 504 -6.26 -25.04 -6.28
C SER A 504 -6.53 -26.47 -5.86
N LEU A 505 -5.65 -27.02 -5.02
CA LEU A 505 -5.78 -28.33 -4.41
C LEU A 505 -5.57 -28.24 -2.89
N MET A 506 -6.35 -29.00 -2.13
CA MET A 506 -6.25 -29.07 -0.68
C MET A 506 -6.49 -30.50 -0.20
N GLY A 507 -5.66 -30.94 0.74
CA GLY A 507 -5.83 -32.16 1.51
C GLY A 507 -5.86 -31.85 3.01
N MET A 508 -6.70 -32.57 3.75
CA MET A 508 -6.81 -32.45 5.20
C MET A 508 -7.13 -33.81 5.83
N SER A 509 -6.60 -34.03 7.04
CA SER A 509 -6.77 -35.27 7.81
C SER A 509 -6.88 -34.95 9.29
N TYR A 510 -7.74 -35.72 9.98
CA TYR A 510 -7.86 -35.72 11.44
C TYR A 510 -7.63 -37.12 12.01
N ASP A 511 -7.14 -37.21 13.25
CA ASP A 511 -6.91 -38.51 13.92
C ASP A 511 -8.23 -39.23 14.23
N ASN A 512 -9.27 -38.48 14.59
CA ASN A 512 -10.58 -39.02 14.94
C ASN A 512 -11.73 -38.08 14.56
N ASP A 513 -12.94 -38.65 14.40
CA ASP A 513 -14.12 -37.88 14.03
C ASP A 513 -14.80 -37.32 15.30
N GLN A 514 -14.80 -35.99 15.38
CA GLN A 514 -15.30 -35.16 16.47
C GLN A 514 -16.50 -34.32 16.02
N SER A 515 -17.17 -34.71 14.93
CA SER A 515 -18.28 -33.94 14.34
C SER A 515 -19.59 -34.06 15.09
N TYR A 516 -19.67 -34.95 16.08
CA TYR A 516 -20.88 -35.24 16.85
C TYR A 516 -21.00 -34.37 18.11
N PHE A 517 -22.10 -34.53 18.84
CA PHE A 517 -22.50 -33.63 19.94
C PHE A 517 -22.83 -34.38 21.24
N THR A 518 -22.51 -35.66 21.34
CA THR A 518 -22.53 -36.37 22.63
C THR A 518 -21.29 -36.01 23.45
N TYR A 519 -21.38 -36.19 24.76
CA TYR A 519 -20.31 -35.84 25.69
C TYR A 519 -18.98 -36.53 25.29
N GLY A 520 -17.89 -35.77 25.28
CA GLY A 520 -16.60 -36.22 24.75
C GLY A 520 -16.33 -35.82 23.29
N HIS A 521 -17.35 -35.42 22.52
CA HIS A 521 -17.18 -34.91 21.15
C HIS A 521 -17.06 -33.38 21.06
N GLY A 522 -16.32 -32.90 20.07
CA GLY A 522 -16.04 -31.48 19.89
C GLY A 522 -17.08 -30.67 19.08
N GLY A 523 -18.00 -31.32 18.35
CA GLY A 523 -18.99 -30.65 17.51
C GLY A 523 -18.39 -29.87 16.34
N TYR A 524 -17.30 -30.36 15.73
CA TYR A 524 -16.63 -29.72 14.59
C TYR A 524 -16.25 -30.72 13.50
N PHE A 525 -16.33 -30.29 12.23
CA PHE A 525 -16.03 -31.15 11.08
C PHE A 525 -14.58 -31.64 11.10
N SER A 526 -14.39 -32.96 11.18
CA SER A 526 -13.09 -33.59 11.40
C SER A 526 -12.95 -34.93 10.67
N PRO A 527 -12.94 -34.92 9.33
CA PRO A 527 -12.80 -36.13 8.53
C PRO A 527 -11.39 -36.72 8.62
N GLN A 528 -11.30 -38.05 8.57
CA GLN A 528 -10.02 -38.76 8.46
C GLN A 528 -9.36 -38.50 7.11
N SER A 529 -10.13 -38.26 6.06
CA SER A 529 -9.60 -37.76 4.81
C SER A 529 -10.54 -36.77 4.14
N PHE A 530 -9.98 -35.66 3.68
CA PHE A 530 -10.67 -34.64 2.89
C PHE A 530 -9.76 -34.19 1.76
N TYR A 531 -10.31 -34.16 0.55
CA TYR A 531 -9.62 -33.65 -0.63
C TYR A 531 -10.55 -32.71 -1.39
N ALA A 532 -10.01 -31.59 -1.87
CA ALA A 532 -10.74 -30.67 -2.72
C ALA A 532 -9.84 -30.18 -3.86
N ILE A 533 -10.39 -30.17 -5.07
CA ILE A 533 -9.78 -29.55 -6.25
C ILE A 533 -10.80 -28.54 -6.78
N GLY A 534 -10.37 -27.31 -7.00
CA GLY A 534 -11.26 -26.23 -7.46
C GLY A 534 -10.57 -25.25 -8.40
N VAL A 535 -11.38 -24.53 -9.16
CA VAL A 535 -10.98 -23.49 -10.10
C VAL A 535 -11.34 -22.12 -9.51
N PRO A 536 -10.44 -21.47 -8.75
CA PRO A 536 -10.68 -20.13 -8.25
C PRO A 536 -10.57 -19.08 -9.35
N VAL A 537 -11.49 -18.11 -9.33
CA VAL A 537 -11.48 -16.89 -10.11
C VAL A 537 -11.62 -15.70 -9.16
N MET A 538 -10.74 -14.72 -9.28
CA MET A 538 -10.79 -13.48 -8.51
C MET A 538 -10.80 -12.28 -9.45
N TRP A 539 -11.78 -11.41 -9.27
CA TRP A 539 -11.82 -10.10 -9.90
C TRP A 539 -11.77 -9.02 -8.84
N ALA A 540 -10.81 -8.10 -8.94
CA ALA A 540 -10.72 -6.92 -8.10
C ALA A 540 -10.62 -5.68 -8.98
N GLN A 541 -11.30 -4.61 -8.60
CA GLN A 541 -11.27 -3.35 -9.32
C GLN A 541 -11.44 -2.18 -8.36
N ARG A 542 -10.75 -1.08 -8.67
CA ARG A 542 -10.87 0.18 -7.95
C ARG A 542 -11.23 1.32 -8.88
N THR A 543 -11.89 2.31 -8.30
CA THR A 543 -12.18 3.63 -8.84
C THR A 543 -11.66 4.67 -7.83
N GLU A 544 -11.96 5.95 -8.05
CA GLU A 544 -11.53 7.01 -7.13
C GLU A 544 -12.06 6.85 -5.70
N ARG A 545 -13.30 6.37 -5.56
CA ARG A 545 -14.00 6.28 -4.26
C ARG A 545 -14.45 4.87 -3.90
N PHE A 546 -14.32 3.89 -4.79
CA PHE A 546 -14.81 2.54 -4.53
C PHE A 546 -13.80 1.49 -4.96
N SER A 547 -13.52 0.53 -4.08
CA SER A 547 -12.75 -0.68 -4.41
C SER A 547 -13.55 -1.90 -4.04
N TYR A 548 -13.58 -2.89 -4.93
CA TYR A 548 -14.29 -4.14 -4.70
C TYR A 548 -13.48 -5.33 -5.17
N GLN A 549 -13.87 -6.49 -4.65
CA GLN A 549 -13.32 -7.78 -5.00
C GLN A 549 -14.43 -8.83 -4.99
N VAL A 550 -14.49 -9.65 -6.03
CA VAL A 550 -15.33 -10.85 -6.12
C VAL A 550 -14.40 -12.05 -6.25
N LYS A 551 -14.54 -13.03 -5.37
CA LYS A 551 -13.87 -14.34 -5.45
C LYS A 551 -14.92 -15.40 -5.64
N SER A 552 -14.70 -16.29 -6.59
CA SER A 552 -15.52 -17.47 -6.80
C SER A 552 -14.63 -18.68 -6.99
N SER A 553 -15.09 -19.85 -6.59
CA SER A 553 -14.42 -21.12 -6.89
C SER A 553 -15.48 -22.20 -7.01
N VAL A 554 -15.30 -23.09 -7.99
CA VAL A 554 -16.13 -24.28 -8.17
C VAL A 554 -15.19 -25.47 -8.36
N GLY A 555 -15.54 -26.59 -7.78
CA GLY A 555 -14.68 -27.76 -7.73
C GLY A 555 -15.36 -29.03 -7.26
N VAL A 556 -14.58 -30.09 -7.13
CA VAL A 556 -15.00 -31.37 -6.56
C VAL A 556 -14.33 -31.53 -5.20
N GLN A 557 -15.11 -31.94 -4.22
CA GLN A 557 -14.62 -32.31 -2.89
C GLN A 557 -15.04 -33.74 -2.56
N HIS A 558 -14.17 -34.46 -1.86
CA HIS A 558 -14.42 -35.78 -1.31
C HIS A 558 -14.01 -35.79 0.15
N PHE A 559 -14.84 -36.38 1.01
CA PHE A 559 -14.46 -36.63 2.38
C PHE A 559 -14.90 -38.01 2.86
N LYS A 560 -14.13 -38.57 3.80
CA LYS A 560 -14.43 -39.80 4.52
C LYS A 560 -14.30 -39.54 6.02
N GLN A 561 -15.32 -40.00 6.74
CA GLN A 561 -15.39 -40.05 8.19
C GLN A 561 -15.51 -41.49 8.65
N ASP A 562 -14.62 -41.93 9.53
CA ASP A 562 -14.72 -43.22 10.17
C ASP A 562 -15.74 -43.18 11.31
N GLY A 563 -16.26 -44.35 11.70
CA GLY A 563 -17.22 -44.43 12.80
C GLY A 563 -16.59 -44.06 14.14
N ALA A 564 -17.38 -43.43 15.02
CA ALA A 564 -16.93 -42.98 16.32
C ALA A 564 -17.77 -43.56 17.46
N GLU A 565 -17.18 -43.66 18.64
CA GLU A 565 -17.91 -43.95 19.88
C GLU A 565 -18.89 -42.83 20.21
N PHE A 566 -20.01 -43.16 20.86
CA PHE A 566 -20.93 -42.15 21.37
C PHE A 566 -20.26 -41.31 22.47
N PHE A 567 -19.47 -41.93 23.34
CA PHE A 567 -18.76 -41.27 24.44
C PHE A 567 -17.25 -41.57 24.33
N PRO A 568 -16.54 -40.90 23.42
CA PRO A 568 -15.19 -41.31 23.02
C PRO A 568 -14.11 -41.04 24.09
N ASP A 569 -14.45 -40.30 25.14
CA ASP A 569 -13.60 -39.89 26.27
C ASP A 569 -14.09 -40.47 27.62
N ASP A 570 -15.15 -41.30 27.61
CA ASP A 570 -15.71 -41.93 28.81
C ASP A 570 -16.13 -43.38 28.54
N SER A 571 -15.29 -44.32 28.96
CA SER A 571 -15.50 -45.75 28.74
C SER A 571 -16.70 -46.31 29.50
N THR A 572 -17.09 -45.70 30.62
CA THR A 572 -18.23 -46.16 31.43
C THR A 572 -19.55 -45.76 30.78
N LEU A 573 -19.66 -44.52 30.32
CA LEU A 573 -20.81 -44.05 29.55
C LEU A 573 -20.91 -44.78 28.20
N GLN A 574 -19.77 -45.03 27.55
CA GLN A 574 -19.73 -45.80 26.31
C GLN A 574 -20.23 -47.23 26.51
N ALA A 575 -19.80 -47.91 27.58
CA ALA A 575 -20.26 -49.26 27.90
C ALA A 575 -21.76 -49.29 28.25
N ALA A 576 -22.26 -48.30 28.98
CA ALA A 576 -23.67 -48.19 29.34
C ALA A 576 -24.58 -47.92 28.13
N SER A 577 -24.11 -47.13 27.17
CA SER A 577 -24.85 -46.82 25.94
C SER A 577 -24.82 -47.95 24.92
N GLY A 578 -23.64 -48.54 24.69
CA GLY A 578 -23.42 -49.54 23.63
C GLY A 578 -23.54 -48.99 22.20
N GLN A 579 -23.87 -47.71 22.02
CA GLN A 579 -24.07 -47.09 20.71
C GLN A 579 -22.77 -46.60 20.07
N ARG A 580 -22.74 -46.56 18.73
CA ARG A 580 -21.64 -45.97 17.95
C ARG A 580 -22.19 -45.22 16.75
N TYR A 581 -21.54 -44.13 16.37
CA TYR A 581 -21.80 -43.45 15.11
C TYR A 581 -21.17 -44.24 13.95
N THR A 582 -21.93 -44.39 12.87
CA THR A 582 -21.45 -45.04 11.65
C THR A 582 -20.59 -44.08 10.84
N GLY A 583 -19.52 -44.59 10.23
CA GLY A 583 -18.74 -43.82 9.28
C GLY A 583 -19.53 -43.46 8.03
N GLN A 584 -19.07 -42.45 7.31
CA GLN A 584 -19.65 -41.99 6.06
C GLN A 584 -18.56 -41.58 5.07
N SER A 585 -18.90 -41.58 3.79
CA SER A 585 -18.05 -41.01 2.75
C SER A 585 -18.91 -40.33 1.71
N LYS A 586 -18.47 -39.18 1.21
CA LYS A 586 -19.26 -38.40 0.26
C LYS A 586 -18.37 -37.66 -0.71
N THR A 587 -18.79 -37.68 -1.97
CA THR A 587 -18.21 -36.87 -3.04
C THR A 587 -19.28 -35.89 -3.52
N GLY A 588 -18.91 -34.64 -3.70
CA GLY A 588 -19.83 -33.62 -4.15
C GLY A 588 -19.14 -32.43 -4.80
N ILE A 589 -19.96 -31.54 -5.37
CA ILE A 589 -19.49 -30.27 -5.91
C ILE A 589 -19.32 -29.28 -4.76
N GLY A 590 -18.13 -28.71 -4.62
CA GLY A 590 -17.84 -27.60 -3.73
C GLY A 590 -17.86 -26.29 -4.51
N TYR A 591 -18.46 -25.26 -3.94
CA TYR A 591 -18.42 -23.90 -4.45
C TYR A 591 -18.27 -22.89 -3.32
N ASN A 592 -17.59 -21.79 -3.64
CA ASN A 592 -17.59 -20.59 -2.82
C ASN A 592 -17.80 -19.37 -3.70
N LEU A 593 -18.48 -18.37 -3.14
CA LEU A 593 -18.66 -17.05 -3.71
C LEU A 593 -18.51 -16.05 -2.57
N SER A 594 -17.62 -15.08 -2.73
CA SER A 594 -17.49 -13.97 -1.80
C SER A 594 -17.33 -12.67 -2.56
N ALA A 595 -17.96 -11.62 -2.05
CA ALA A 595 -17.84 -10.27 -2.56
C ALA A 595 -17.48 -9.36 -1.38
N ALA A 596 -16.54 -8.45 -1.60
CA ALA A 596 -16.18 -7.41 -0.65
C ALA A 596 -16.08 -6.08 -1.38
N GLY A 597 -16.47 -4.99 -0.72
CA GLY A 597 -16.36 -3.65 -1.26
C GLY A 597 -16.13 -2.64 -0.16
N GLU A 598 -15.40 -1.57 -0.46
CA GLU A 598 -15.18 -0.45 0.44
C GLU A 598 -15.37 0.84 -0.36
N TYR A 599 -16.24 1.71 0.16
CA TYR A 599 -16.58 3.01 -0.39
C TYR A 599 -16.04 4.11 0.51
N LYS A 600 -15.38 5.08 -0.11
CA LYS A 600 -14.83 6.29 0.50
C LYS A 600 -15.93 7.35 0.59
N LEU A 601 -16.55 7.44 1.76
CA LEU A 601 -17.55 8.46 2.07
C LEU A 601 -16.89 9.84 2.09
N ASP A 602 -15.72 9.93 2.71
CA ASP A 602 -14.89 11.14 2.78
C ASP A 602 -13.38 10.79 2.76
N SER A 603 -12.47 11.78 2.78
CA SER A 603 -11.02 11.58 2.89
C SER A 603 -10.61 10.71 4.07
N SER A 604 -11.32 10.80 5.19
CA SER A 604 -11.03 10.05 6.42
C SER A 604 -12.07 8.98 6.76
N LEU A 605 -13.20 8.90 6.06
CA LEU A 605 -14.31 8.00 6.41
C LEU A 605 -14.64 7.01 5.30
N PHE A 606 -14.65 5.73 5.67
CA PHE A 606 -14.88 4.60 4.77
C PHE A 606 -15.99 3.70 5.28
N MET A 607 -16.79 3.18 4.37
CA MET A 607 -17.80 2.18 4.65
C MET A 607 -17.52 0.95 3.78
N GLY A 608 -17.41 -0.22 4.40
CA GLY A 608 -17.23 -1.46 3.68
C GLY A 608 -18.27 -2.51 3.99
N ALA A 609 -18.40 -3.44 3.07
CA ALA A 609 -19.31 -4.56 3.14
C ALA A 609 -18.61 -5.82 2.64
N ASN A 610 -18.96 -6.97 3.21
CA ASN A 610 -18.61 -8.27 2.67
C ASN A 610 -19.83 -9.20 2.68
N LEU A 611 -19.88 -10.11 1.71
CA LEU A 611 -20.89 -11.14 1.56
C LEU A 611 -20.17 -12.43 1.19
N GLY A 612 -20.62 -13.55 1.75
CA GLY A 612 -20.08 -14.87 1.49
C GLY A 612 -21.18 -15.91 1.40
N LEU A 613 -21.01 -16.83 0.46
CA LEU A 613 -21.82 -18.02 0.27
C LEU A 613 -20.89 -19.19 -0.03
N ASP A 614 -20.99 -20.26 0.72
CA ASP A 614 -20.24 -21.49 0.49
C ASP A 614 -21.07 -22.72 0.85
N ASN A 615 -20.74 -23.86 0.25
CA ASN A 615 -21.38 -25.15 0.54
C ASN A 615 -20.40 -26.21 1.09
N ALA A 616 -19.44 -25.78 1.91
CA ALA A 616 -18.45 -26.69 2.45
C ALA A 616 -19.11 -27.78 3.32
N ARG A 617 -18.61 -29.02 3.21
CA ARG A 617 -18.81 -30.05 4.26
C ARG A 617 -20.28 -30.37 4.56
N ASP A 618 -21.12 -30.37 3.53
CA ASP A 618 -22.54 -30.74 3.51
C ASP A 618 -23.58 -29.74 3.99
N TYR A 619 -23.18 -28.54 4.41
CA TYR A 619 -24.11 -27.46 4.69
C TYR A 619 -23.91 -26.29 3.75
N ARG A 620 -24.88 -25.38 3.72
CA ARG A 620 -24.75 -24.07 3.08
C ARG A 620 -24.59 -23.03 4.18
N GLN A 621 -23.60 -22.17 3.99
CA GLN A 621 -23.33 -21.08 4.91
C GLN A 621 -23.44 -19.76 4.18
N PHE A 622 -24.07 -18.81 4.85
CA PHE A 622 -24.14 -17.42 4.44
C PHE A 622 -23.40 -16.59 5.48
N SER A 623 -22.59 -15.66 5.00
CA SER A 623 -21.97 -14.64 5.83
C SER A 623 -22.17 -13.27 5.22
N GLY A 624 -22.31 -12.27 6.08
CA GLY A 624 -22.39 -10.87 5.68
C GLY A 624 -21.84 -10.00 6.78
N ALA A 625 -21.06 -8.98 6.41
CA ALA A 625 -20.59 -7.99 7.34
C ALA A 625 -20.63 -6.59 6.74
N LEU A 626 -20.81 -5.62 7.63
CA LEU A 626 -20.71 -4.19 7.35
C LEU A 626 -19.71 -3.59 8.33
N TYR A 627 -18.95 -2.59 7.89
CA TYR A 627 -18.07 -1.84 8.78
C TYR A 627 -17.94 -0.38 8.38
N LEU A 628 -17.68 0.46 9.37
CA LEU A 628 -17.24 1.83 9.21
C LEU A 628 -15.79 1.94 9.70
N ARG A 629 -14.93 2.58 8.93
CA ARG A 629 -13.54 2.87 9.29
C ARG A 629 -13.29 4.36 9.20
N TYR A 630 -12.86 4.93 10.31
CA TYR A 630 -12.40 6.31 10.41
C TYR A 630 -10.87 6.32 10.52
N MET A 631 -10.21 6.96 9.57
CA MET A 631 -8.77 7.19 9.54
C MET A 631 -8.46 8.50 10.25
N PHE A 632 -7.41 8.54 11.06
CA PHE A 632 -7.02 9.76 11.80
C PHE A 632 -6.34 10.81 10.91
N GLU A 633 -6.01 10.44 9.68
CA GLU A 633 -5.39 11.28 8.67
C GLU A 633 -6.20 11.16 7.38
N ASP A 634 -6.22 12.23 6.59
CA ASP A 634 -6.90 12.24 5.30
C ASP A 634 -6.19 11.33 4.29
N MET A 635 -6.93 10.35 3.79
CA MET A 635 -6.48 9.48 2.71
C MET A 635 -6.77 10.19 1.39
N THR A 636 -5.75 10.54 0.64
CA THR A 636 -5.90 11.28 -0.64
C THR A 636 -5.48 10.46 -1.86
N GLY A 637 -4.71 9.39 -1.67
CA GLY A 637 -4.35 8.45 -2.73
C GLY A 637 -5.48 7.51 -3.15
N PRO A 638 -5.17 6.59 -4.07
CA PRO A 638 -6.15 5.67 -4.62
C PRO A 638 -6.60 4.65 -3.58
N MET A 639 -7.82 4.13 -3.75
CA MET A 639 -8.33 3.03 -2.93
C MET A 639 -7.40 1.82 -3.00
N ALA A 640 -7.33 1.03 -1.91
CA ALA A 640 -6.56 -0.20 -1.87
C ALA A 640 -7.06 -1.22 -2.91
N LEU A 641 -6.14 -1.95 -3.55
CA LEU A 641 -6.46 -2.99 -4.55
C LEU A 641 -5.57 -4.23 -4.32
N PRO A 642 -6.14 -5.41 -3.99
CA PRO A 642 -7.56 -5.64 -3.70
C PRO A 642 -8.01 -4.96 -2.39
N VAL A 643 -9.32 -4.78 -2.22
CA VAL A 643 -9.90 -4.33 -0.96
C VAL A 643 -9.57 -5.32 0.18
N SER A 644 -9.23 -4.79 1.36
CA SER A 644 -8.98 -5.59 2.57
C SER A 644 -10.18 -5.44 3.52
N PRO A 645 -11.18 -6.33 3.42
CA PRO A 645 -12.38 -6.22 4.24
C PRO A 645 -12.02 -6.42 5.71
N TYR A 646 -12.63 -5.63 6.58
CA TYR A 646 -12.56 -5.88 8.02
C TYR A 646 -13.19 -7.24 8.35
N ARG A 647 -12.52 -8.02 9.20
CA ARG A 647 -12.97 -9.35 9.63
C ARG A 647 -12.89 -9.44 11.15
N SER A 648 -13.77 -10.24 11.74
CA SER A 648 -13.72 -10.55 13.17
C SER A 648 -12.39 -11.23 13.53
N PRO A 649 -11.82 -10.96 14.72
CA PRO A 649 -10.64 -11.69 15.19
C PRO A 649 -10.86 -13.20 15.38
N TYR A 650 -12.13 -13.66 15.39
CA TYR A 650 -12.49 -15.07 15.52
C TYR A 650 -12.90 -15.72 14.19
N SER A 651 -12.93 -14.96 13.09
CA SER A 651 -13.10 -15.57 11.77
C SER A 651 -11.79 -16.27 11.38
N ASN A 652 -11.85 -17.59 11.20
CA ASN A 652 -10.76 -18.39 10.65
C ASN A 652 -10.59 -18.20 9.14
#